data_AF-A0A6I6AEK5-F1
#
_entry.id   AF-A0A6I6AEK5-F1
#
_cell.length_a   1.000
_cell.length_b   1.000
_cell.length_c   1.000
_cell.angle_alpha   90.00
_cell.angle_beta   90.00
_cell.angle_gamma   90.00
#
_symmetry.space_group_name_H-M   'P 1'
#
loop_
_entity.id
_entity.type
_entity.pdbx_description
1 polymer ?
#
loop_
_entity_poly.entity_id
_entity_poly.type
_entity_poly.pdbx_seq_one_letter_code
_entity_poly.pdbx_strand_id
1 'polypeptide(L)'
;MVATKAGFTSAMWSMWPEYRRSKISLRMKSDTAALSGTITDENGNPVADAVVTLQPDQYPIPGFLMAKTDSQGRYTIKDLNAWNSDKSNTKSPSSKKGYTASRCLFRVHHADYPITIGSYSQLPQTVDVTLHPPAIVEGQVVDLVTGEPLADVEVHAQGIARHGGFTTRTDANGNYKLRMTNDYYNIWAVAPERMPLAIKALKVTEGQRQTGRDIPMARGGYVTGKVIDPATDQPIDGDKRKMQVAHHGPARPMTGAAVTSTRVQADGTYRLHVAPGRNYIYLMNGSSTPGYLKVGDGQTVHRDIVIGELAEKPLVPDPDLMLRQKLMSAAMFDNRKQSPPAETEEKKAALPPKESVGKLLAELKEMNSGSDRFSDEWANQLWKIAALGPEVVPELVAELDQTSDDMMLRCLGFILRGIGDKRAVPGLIRGIPKTLIRPSSDMGLRIRGTDVAPLKFMQQHDLQPKHRDNEYGFGRPVREIFGALESLTGQNFGDQQLYHIFLNEYDFPSQKQAKAALFHQVAARWAEWWENHGRELTDDPAFYQVNLPPLSAPAATDSIPSSALLKTKSGTSGWVLQSIRSAPEGLVFYDLDTGRAAPLPERWREKEISEDRFKEIQEWAAGQGYDMLGDEIKGEEGQTQFVLRPIGLRTWELPKSRWKESLSQTSIDALQAEGRANKQDLLVSFDPETNQARPLDTVTFFYITREGTPGILYVGIEVQDDSLKSGGVSTGDNELNPVAFRKGRRFGLNRLVTGANLFRGR
;
A
#
# COMPACT_ATOMS: atom_id res chain seq x y z
N MET A 1 10.60 -7.60 39.30
CA MET A 1 9.90 -8.11 40.51
C MET A 1 8.52 -8.60 40.09
N VAL A 2 8.06 -9.73 40.64
CA VAL A 2 6.73 -10.30 40.38
C VAL A 2 5.97 -10.53 41.68
N ALA A 3 4.64 -10.50 41.64
CA ALA A 3 3.75 -10.82 42.75
C ALA A 3 2.57 -11.67 42.29
N THR A 4 2.33 -12.77 43.00
CA THR A 4 1.30 -13.79 42.73
C THR A 4 0.53 -14.08 44.01
N LYS A 5 -0.80 -14.24 43.94
CA LYS A 5 -1.67 -14.57 45.09
C LYS A 5 -2.94 -15.24 44.57
N ALA A 6 -3.31 -16.37 45.16
CA ALA A 6 -4.52 -17.09 44.76
C ALA A 6 -5.78 -16.20 44.84
N GLY A 7 -6.62 -16.26 43.81
CA GLY A 7 -7.81 -15.42 43.68
C GLY A 7 -7.53 -13.96 43.28
N PHE A 8 -6.30 -13.63 42.90
CA PHE A 8 -5.92 -12.31 42.41
C PHE A 8 -5.11 -12.41 41.11
N THR A 9 -5.13 -11.34 40.31
CA THR A 9 -4.33 -11.23 39.08
C THR A 9 -2.85 -11.04 39.41
N SER A 10 -2.00 -11.70 38.63
CA SER A 10 -0.56 -11.58 38.76
C SER A 10 -0.05 -10.22 38.25
N ALA A 11 0.95 -9.67 38.95
CA ALA A 11 1.50 -8.35 38.67
C ALA A 11 3.03 -8.39 38.57
N MET A 12 3.59 -7.56 37.68
CA MET A 12 5.03 -7.43 37.47
C MET A 12 5.44 -5.96 37.41
N TRP A 13 6.66 -5.70 37.89
CA TRP A 13 7.36 -4.44 37.68
C TRP A 13 8.79 -4.71 37.20
N SER A 14 9.12 -4.17 36.04
CA SER A 14 10.48 -4.22 35.48
C SER A 14 11.33 -3.10 36.10
N MET A 15 12.53 -3.43 36.56
CA MET A 15 13.48 -2.49 37.15
C MET A 15 14.74 -2.42 36.30
N TRP A 16 15.19 -1.20 36.04
CA TRP A 16 16.47 -0.94 35.39
C TRP A 16 17.50 -0.59 36.48
N PRO A 17 18.76 -1.09 36.40
CA PRO A 17 19.79 -0.85 37.41
C PRO A 17 19.99 0.63 37.79
N GLU A 18 19.85 1.52 36.80
CA GLU A 18 20.01 2.96 36.88
C GLU A 18 18.81 3.71 37.51
N TYR A 19 17.65 3.06 37.65
CA TYR A 19 16.43 3.65 38.22
C TYR A 19 15.96 2.89 39.47
N ARG A 20 16.76 2.93 40.54
CA ARG A 20 16.37 2.34 41.83
C ARG A 20 15.34 3.23 42.53
N ARG A 21 14.21 2.65 42.93
CA ARG A 21 13.22 3.29 43.81
C ARG A 21 13.28 2.64 45.19
N SER A 22 13.15 3.45 46.24
CA SER A 22 13.14 2.99 47.63
C SER A 22 11.84 2.29 48.04
N LYS A 23 10.74 2.45 47.29
CA LYS A 23 9.46 1.78 47.53
C LYS A 23 8.74 1.48 46.21
N ILE A 24 8.23 0.25 46.07
CA ILE A 24 7.44 -0.21 44.92
C ILE A 24 6.13 -0.79 45.45
N SER A 25 5.00 -0.38 44.86
CA SER A 25 3.66 -0.90 45.18
C SER A 25 3.06 -1.56 43.94
N LEU A 26 2.75 -2.85 44.03
CA LEU A 26 2.04 -3.61 42.98
C LEU A 26 0.56 -3.70 43.32
N ARG A 27 -0.32 -3.47 42.34
CA ARG A 27 -1.78 -3.64 42.48
C ARG A 27 -2.21 -4.93 41.80
N MET A 28 -3.01 -5.73 42.51
CA MET A 28 -3.57 -7.00 42.02
C MET A 28 -5.10 -6.91 42.12
N LYS A 29 -5.83 -7.44 41.15
CA LYS A 29 -7.31 -7.41 41.11
C LYS A 29 -7.87 -8.77 41.50
N SER A 30 -8.99 -8.80 42.21
CA SER A 30 -9.67 -10.07 42.56
C SER A 30 -10.55 -10.63 41.44
N ASP A 31 -10.82 -9.85 40.41
CA ASP A 31 -11.55 -10.28 39.20
C ASP A 31 -10.57 -10.91 38.21
N THR A 32 -10.42 -12.23 38.28
CA THR A 32 -9.46 -13.01 37.50
C THR A 32 -10.12 -13.75 36.35
N ALA A 33 -9.46 -13.81 35.20
CA ALA A 33 -9.80 -14.68 34.08
C ALA A 33 -8.80 -15.84 33.96
N ALA A 34 -9.15 -16.84 33.13
CA ALA A 34 -8.32 -18.02 32.94
C ALA A 34 -8.07 -18.36 31.46
N LEU A 35 -6.87 -18.85 31.18
CA LEU A 35 -6.55 -19.58 29.94
C LEU A 35 -6.45 -21.06 30.29
N SER A 36 -7.26 -21.88 29.64
CA SER A 36 -7.31 -23.33 29.85
C SER A 36 -7.10 -24.08 28.55
N GLY A 37 -6.90 -25.39 28.62
CA GLY A 37 -6.84 -26.24 27.44
C GLY A 37 -6.19 -27.59 27.72
N THR A 38 -6.02 -28.37 26.67
CA THR A 38 -5.36 -29.67 26.68
C THR A 38 -4.19 -29.67 25.70
N ILE A 39 -3.07 -30.25 26.13
CA ILE A 39 -1.89 -30.48 25.29
C ILE A 39 -1.84 -31.96 24.92
N THR A 40 -1.81 -32.26 23.62
CA THR A 40 -1.67 -33.64 23.10
C THR A 40 -0.46 -33.76 22.18
N ASP A 41 0.01 -34.99 21.94
CA ASP A 41 0.91 -35.30 20.84
C ASP A 41 0.11 -35.47 19.53
N GLU A 42 0.84 -35.67 18.43
CA GLU A 42 0.27 -35.90 17.09
C GLU A 42 -0.59 -37.16 16.95
N ASN A 43 -0.49 -38.11 17.88
CA ASN A 43 -1.32 -39.31 17.95
C ASN A 43 -2.56 -39.10 18.83
N GLY A 44 -2.75 -37.90 19.39
CA GLY A 44 -3.85 -37.56 20.29
C GLY A 44 -3.62 -37.98 21.74
N ASN A 45 -2.43 -38.48 22.10
CA ASN A 45 -2.13 -38.83 23.49
C ASN A 45 -1.91 -37.57 24.33
N PRO A 46 -2.39 -37.51 25.58
CA PRO A 46 -2.15 -36.36 26.45
C PRO A 46 -0.67 -36.20 26.81
N VAL A 47 -0.16 -34.97 26.75
CA VAL A 47 1.22 -34.63 27.14
C VAL A 47 1.23 -34.03 28.54
N ALA A 48 1.65 -34.82 29.51
CA ALA A 48 1.87 -34.37 30.88
C ALA A 48 3.15 -33.52 31.01
N ASP A 49 3.26 -32.78 32.11
CA ASP A 49 4.44 -32.02 32.48
C ASP A 49 4.89 -30.88 31.53
N ALA A 50 4.09 -30.55 30.51
CA ALA A 50 4.31 -29.41 29.65
C ALA A 50 4.04 -28.10 30.40
N VAL A 51 4.93 -27.13 30.25
CA VAL A 51 4.84 -25.81 30.88
C VAL A 51 4.23 -24.83 29.89
N VAL A 52 3.01 -24.39 30.17
CA VAL A 52 2.29 -23.37 29.41
C VAL A 52 2.51 -22.02 30.06
N THR A 53 3.01 -21.01 29.31
CA THR A 53 3.33 -19.69 29.87
C THR A 53 2.98 -18.54 28.91
N LEU A 54 2.47 -17.45 29.47
CA LEU A 54 2.24 -16.19 28.74
C LEU A 54 3.48 -15.26 28.79
N GLN A 55 4.57 -15.68 29.43
CA GLN A 55 5.78 -14.88 29.51
C GLN A 55 6.49 -14.84 28.15
N PRO A 56 7.01 -13.66 27.74
CA PRO A 56 7.76 -13.51 26.49
C PRO A 56 9.15 -14.16 26.56
N ASP A 57 9.66 -14.36 27.78
CA ASP A 57 11.03 -14.80 28.05
C ASP A 57 11.20 -16.31 27.85
N GLN A 58 12.37 -16.69 27.33
CA GLN A 58 12.74 -18.08 27.13
C GLN A 58 12.90 -18.86 28.44
N TYR A 59 13.24 -18.15 29.52
CA TYR A 59 13.37 -18.68 30.87
C TYR A 59 12.26 -18.06 31.74
N PRO A 60 11.02 -18.59 31.69
CA PRO A 60 9.91 -18.01 32.42
C PRO A 60 10.16 -18.07 33.93
N ILE A 61 9.75 -17.01 34.63
CA ILE A 61 9.81 -16.95 36.09
C ILE A 61 8.85 -18.01 36.66
N PRO A 62 9.33 -18.98 37.45
CA PRO A 62 8.49 -20.04 38.00
C PRO A 62 7.29 -19.50 38.79
N GLY A 63 6.10 -20.05 38.54
CA GLY A 63 4.85 -19.73 39.23
C GLY A 63 4.15 -18.43 38.79
N PHE A 64 4.69 -17.70 37.81
CA PHE A 64 4.10 -16.45 37.32
C PHE A 64 3.50 -16.64 35.92
N LEU A 65 2.20 -16.35 35.72
CA LEU A 65 1.54 -16.44 34.41
C LEU A 65 1.82 -17.76 33.66
N MET A 66 1.80 -18.87 34.39
CA MET A 66 2.14 -20.17 33.86
C MET A 66 1.38 -21.31 34.55
N ALA A 67 1.26 -22.44 33.87
CA ALA A 67 0.70 -23.67 34.39
C ALA A 67 1.52 -24.87 33.87
N LYS A 68 1.51 -25.96 34.62
CA LYS A 68 2.02 -27.25 34.17
C LYS A 68 0.85 -28.16 33.83
N THR A 69 0.93 -28.93 32.74
CA THR A 69 -0.12 -29.87 32.38
C THR A 69 -0.19 -31.04 33.37
N ASP A 70 -1.40 -31.50 33.66
CA ASP A 70 -1.65 -32.71 34.45
C ASP A 70 -1.42 -34.00 33.64
N SER A 71 -1.64 -35.17 34.25
CA SER A 71 -1.51 -36.47 33.58
C SER A 71 -2.51 -36.71 32.44
N GLN A 72 -3.45 -35.80 32.23
CA GLN A 72 -4.40 -35.81 31.11
C GLN A 72 -4.11 -34.67 30.12
N GLY A 73 -2.94 -34.03 30.22
CA GLY A 73 -2.52 -32.96 29.34
C GLY A 73 -3.22 -31.63 29.62
N ARG A 74 -4.05 -31.51 30.66
CA ARG A 74 -4.85 -30.30 30.90
C ARG A 74 -4.04 -29.25 31.65
N TYR A 75 -4.19 -28.00 31.25
CA TYR A 75 -3.61 -26.85 31.94
C TYR A 75 -4.66 -25.79 32.26
N THR A 76 -4.37 -24.96 33.26
CA THR A 76 -5.16 -23.76 33.54
C THR A 76 -4.30 -22.68 34.20
N ILE A 77 -4.22 -21.51 33.58
CA ILE A 77 -3.57 -20.30 34.12
C ILE A 77 -4.68 -19.38 34.61
N LYS A 78 -4.82 -19.19 35.93
CA LYS A 78 -6.02 -18.58 36.57
C LYS A 78 -5.83 -17.14 37.05
N ASP A 79 -4.62 -16.62 36.95
CA ASP A 79 -4.18 -15.34 37.53
C ASP A 79 -4.13 -14.21 36.48
N LEU A 80 -5.00 -14.27 35.47
CA LEU A 80 -4.99 -13.36 34.32
C LEU A 80 -6.04 -12.25 34.44
N ASN A 81 -5.81 -11.13 33.76
CA ASN A 81 -6.83 -10.10 33.62
C ASN A 81 -7.81 -10.50 32.50
N ALA A 82 -9.12 -10.38 32.75
CA ALA A 82 -10.12 -10.51 31.69
C ALA A 82 -9.87 -9.47 30.60
N TRP A 83 -9.97 -9.91 29.35
CA TRP A 83 -9.67 -9.07 28.20
C TRP A 83 -10.25 -9.71 26.93
N ASN A 84 -10.63 -8.88 25.96
CA ASN A 84 -11.07 -9.33 24.65
C ASN A 84 -10.46 -8.38 23.60
N SER A 85 -10.00 -8.94 22.48
CA SER A 85 -9.51 -8.23 21.29
C SER A 85 -10.38 -7.04 20.88
N ASP A 86 -11.71 -7.18 20.96
CA ASP A 86 -12.71 -6.18 20.52
C ASP A 86 -12.68 -4.89 21.35
N LYS A 87 -12.14 -4.97 22.58
CA LYS A 87 -12.11 -3.85 23.55
C LYS A 87 -10.69 -3.37 23.86
N SER A 88 -9.68 -3.84 23.11
CA SER A 88 -8.26 -3.69 23.45
C SER A 88 -7.64 -2.32 23.19
N ASN A 89 -8.45 -1.29 22.89
CA ASN A 89 -8.02 0.05 22.50
C ASN A 89 -7.31 0.79 23.65
N THR A 90 -6.04 0.48 23.85
CA THR A 90 -5.19 1.17 24.83
C THR A 90 -4.47 2.31 24.12
N LYS A 91 -4.86 3.54 24.45
CA LYS A 91 -4.18 4.76 23.97
C LYS A 91 -2.86 4.91 24.73
N SER A 92 -1.75 4.93 24.00
CA SER A 92 -0.46 5.28 24.59
C SER A 92 -0.49 6.75 25.07
N PRO A 93 -0.14 7.06 26.34
CA PRO A 93 -0.18 8.43 26.87
C PRO A 93 0.69 9.41 26.09
N SER A 94 1.74 8.94 25.41
CA SER A 94 2.74 9.76 24.74
C SER A 94 2.49 9.98 23.25
N SER A 95 1.72 9.12 22.56
CA SER A 95 1.65 9.14 21.09
C SER A 95 0.27 9.39 20.49
N LYS A 96 -0.80 9.44 21.30
CA LYS A 96 -2.21 9.51 20.86
C LYS A 96 -2.62 8.41 19.86
N LYS A 97 -1.76 7.45 19.54
CA LYS A 97 -2.05 6.24 18.76
C LYS A 97 -2.50 5.14 19.73
N GLY A 98 -3.65 4.53 19.44
CA GLY A 98 -4.12 3.33 20.12
C GLY A 98 -3.45 2.10 19.51
N TYR A 99 -3.15 1.09 20.33
CA TYR A 99 -2.81 -0.24 19.84
C TYR A 99 -3.99 -1.17 20.15
N THR A 100 -4.48 -1.87 19.13
CA THR A 100 -5.46 -2.95 19.26
C THR A 100 -4.69 -4.27 19.20
N ALA A 101 -4.77 -5.07 20.25
CA ALA A 101 -4.28 -6.45 20.22
C ALA A 101 -5.40 -7.34 19.68
N SER A 102 -5.24 -7.90 18.48
CA SER A 102 -6.22 -8.83 17.89
C SER A 102 -6.01 -10.28 18.35
N ARG A 103 -4.79 -10.61 18.80
CA ARG A 103 -4.44 -11.90 19.39
C ARG A 103 -3.21 -11.74 20.28
N CYS A 104 -3.16 -12.54 21.32
CA CYS A 104 -2.01 -12.69 22.20
C CYS A 104 -1.40 -14.09 22.02
N LEU A 105 -0.13 -14.24 22.36
CA LEU A 105 0.63 -15.48 22.21
C LEU A 105 0.96 -16.07 23.57
N PHE A 106 1.01 -17.40 23.64
CA PHE A 106 1.57 -18.15 24.75
C PHE A 106 2.52 -19.22 24.23
N ARG A 107 3.40 -19.71 25.09
CA ARG A 107 4.40 -20.74 24.78
C ARG A 107 4.11 -22.01 25.54
N VAL A 108 4.38 -23.14 24.91
CA VAL A 108 4.38 -24.47 25.51
C VAL A 108 5.81 -25.00 25.47
N HIS A 109 6.38 -25.22 26.65
CA HIS A 109 7.71 -25.80 26.84
C HIS A 109 7.57 -27.25 27.30
N HIS A 110 8.33 -28.16 26.71
CA HIS A 110 8.43 -29.56 27.14
C HIS A 110 9.86 -30.07 26.89
N ALA A 111 10.30 -31.08 27.64
CA ALA A 111 11.66 -31.61 27.54
C ALA A 111 11.92 -32.30 26.17
N ASP A 112 10.89 -32.96 25.64
CA ASP A 112 10.99 -33.80 24.44
C ASP A 112 10.47 -33.13 23.16
N TYR A 113 9.75 -32.01 23.26
CA TYR A 113 9.16 -31.31 22.12
C TYR A 113 9.80 -29.93 21.91
N PRO A 114 9.82 -29.39 20.68
CA PRO A 114 10.23 -28.01 20.46
C PRO A 114 9.25 -27.03 21.14
N ILE A 115 9.72 -25.83 21.46
CA ILE A 115 8.84 -24.76 21.97
C ILE A 115 7.75 -24.51 20.95
N THR A 116 6.50 -24.68 21.39
CA THR A 116 5.31 -24.50 20.54
C THR A 116 4.59 -23.21 20.94
N ILE A 117 4.19 -22.42 19.95
CA ILE A 117 3.50 -21.14 20.18
C ILE A 117 2.01 -21.34 19.94
N GLY A 118 1.21 -21.14 20.98
CA GLY A 118 -0.24 -21.04 20.88
C GLY A 118 -0.72 -19.59 20.84
N SER A 119 -1.97 -19.37 20.47
CA SER A 119 -2.58 -18.04 20.48
C SER A 119 -3.98 -18.04 21.09
N TYR A 120 -4.36 -16.92 21.68
CA TYR A 120 -5.70 -16.66 22.22
C TYR A 120 -6.12 -15.22 21.86
N SER A 121 -7.43 -14.98 21.71
CA SER A 121 -8.00 -13.69 21.33
C SER A 121 -8.81 -13.05 22.45
N GLN A 122 -9.15 -13.82 23.48
CA GLN A 122 -9.86 -13.34 24.65
C GLN A 122 -9.49 -14.13 25.90
N LEU A 123 -9.84 -13.59 27.06
CA LEU A 123 -9.74 -14.22 28.36
C LEU A 123 -11.03 -13.94 29.15
N PRO A 124 -11.71 -14.98 29.66
CA PRO A 124 -11.30 -16.38 29.63
C PRO A 124 -11.42 -17.06 28.25
N GLN A 125 -10.58 -18.06 27.98
CA GLN A 125 -10.63 -18.87 26.74
C GLN A 125 -10.05 -20.28 26.98
N THR A 126 -10.55 -21.26 26.22
CA THR A 126 -9.97 -22.61 26.13
C THR A 126 -9.24 -22.77 24.80
N VAL A 127 -7.99 -23.26 24.82
CA VAL A 127 -7.17 -23.47 23.63
C VAL A 127 -6.44 -24.81 23.74
N ASP A 128 -6.76 -25.76 22.87
CA ASP A 128 -6.02 -27.01 22.78
C ASP A 128 -4.80 -26.85 21.86
N VAL A 129 -3.71 -27.56 22.16
CA VAL A 129 -2.45 -27.49 21.40
C VAL A 129 -1.90 -28.89 21.16
N THR A 130 -1.56 -29.17 19.91
CA THR A 130 -0.88 -30.41 19.51
C THR A 130 0.62 -30.16 19.39
N LEU A 131 1.44 -31.01 20.04
CA LEU A 131 2.89 -31.00 19.94
C LEU A 131 3.36 -31.99 18.89
N HIS A 132 4.31 -31.55 18.05
CA HIS A 132 4.94 -32.37 17.02
C HIS A 132 6.39 -32.71 17.40
N PRO A 133 6.90 -33.89 17.03
CA PRO A 133 8.23 -34.36 17.38
C PRO A 133 9.31 -33.41 16.82
N PRO A 134 10.40 -33.20 17.57
CA PRO A 134 11.42 -32.23 17.16
C PRO A 134 12.18 -32.69 15.92
N ALA A 135 12.57 -31.73 15.09
CA ALA A 135 13.76 -31.85 14.28
C ALA A 135 14.98 -31.68 15.20
N ILE A 136 15.92 -32.62 15.18
CA ILE A 136 17.14 -32.58 15.99
C ILE A 136 18.33 -32.18 15.12
N VAL A 137 19.03 -31.12 15.51
CA VAL A 137 20.31 -30.72 14.90
C VAL A 137 21.42 -30.73 15.94
N GLU A 138 22.48 -31.47 15.66
CA GLU A 138 23.63 -31.71 16.53
C GLU A 138 24.94 -31.39 15.79
N GLY A 139 25.89 -30.80 16.50
CA GLY A 139 27.21 -30.44 15.99
C GLY A 139 28.11 -29.89 17.10
N GLN A 140 29.32 -29.48 16.74
CA GLN A 140 30.30 -28.89 17.65
C GLN A 140 30.58 -27.43 17.28
N VAL A 141 30.81 -26.57 18.27
CA VAL A 141 31.34 -25.21 18.05
C VAL A 141 32.86 -25.26 18.18
N VAL A 142 33.59 -24.88 17.14
CA VAL A 142 35.05 -25.03 17.06
C VAL A 142 35.72 -23.68 16.87
N ASP A 143 36.68 -23.33 17.72
CA ASP A 143 37.52 -22.14 17.54
C ASP A 143 38.57 -22.42 16.46
N LEU A 144 38.49 -21.71 15.33
CA LEU A 144 39.46 -21.87 14.24
C LEU A 144 40.84 -21.29 14.57
N VAL A 145 40.96 -20.48 15.61
CA VAL A 145 42.24 -19.89 16.04
C VAL A 145 43.05 -20.90 16.86
N THR A 146 42.41 -21.62 17.77
CA THR A 146 43.07 -22.60 18.66
C THR A 146 42.95 -24.04 18.17
N GLY A 147 41.93 -24.32 17.34
CA GLY A 147 41.55 -25.68 16.95
C GLY A 147 40.73 -26.42 18.02
N GLU A 148 40.40 -25.77 19.14
CA GLU A 148 39.72 -26.40 20.27
C GLU A 148 38.19 -26.21 20.20
N PRO A 149 37.40 -27.15 20.75
CA PRO A 149 35.97 -26.96 20.91
C PRO A 149 35.63 -25.90 21.98
N LEU A 150 34.57 -25.14 21.77
CA LEU A 150 34.13 -24.09 22.69
C LEU A 150 32.96 -24.55 23.58
N ALA A 151 33.22 -24.72 24.86
CA ALA A 151 32.22 -25.05 25.88
C ALA A 151 31.45 -23.82 26.40
N ASP A 152 30.22 -24.03 26.86
CA ASP A 152 29.31 -23.01 27.43
C ASP A 152 29.07 -21.77 26.52
N VAL A 153 29.03 -22.01 25.21
CA VAL A 153 28.73 -21.00 24.20
C VAL A 153 27.28 -21.10 23.77
N GLU A 154 26.61 -19.96 23.64
CA GLU A 154 25.22 -19.93 23.18
C GLU A 154 25.14 -20.14 21.66
N VAL A 155 24.28 -21.07 21.26
CA VAL A 155 23.99 -21.38 19.85
C VAL A 155 22.55 -21.00 19.58
N HIS A 156 22.33 -20.20 18.55
CA HIS A 156 21.03 -19.71 18.13
C HIS A 156 20.67 -20.26 16.76
N ALA A 157 19.37 -20.48 16.54
CA ALA A 157 18.79 -20.79 15.25
C ALA A 157 17.61 -19.83 14.98
N GLN A 158 17.63 -19.19 13.81
CA GLN A 158 16.55 -18.33 13.33
C GLN A 158 15.91 -18.94 12.08
N GLY A 159 14.60 -19.18 12.17
CA GLY A 159 13.78 -19.65 11.07
C GLY A 159 13.63 -18.58 9.99
N ILE A 160 13.72 -19.03 8.73
CA ILE A 160 13.68 -18.17 7.55
C ILE A 160 12.25 -18.02 7.04
N ALA A 161 11.48 -19.11 6.98
CA ALA A 161 10.12 -19.05 6.40
C ALA A 161 9.03 -18.91 7.47
N ARG A 162 9.12 -19.66 8.57
CA ARG A 162 8.10 -19.66 9.63
C ARG A 162 8.48 -18.78 10.83
N HIS A 163 9.66 -18.17 10.78
CA HIS A 163 10.13 -17.17 11.75
C HIS A 163 10.23 -17.71 13.19
N GLY A 164 10.43 -19.03 13.37
CA GLY A 164 10.72 -19.64 14.68
C GLY A 164 12.11 -19.29 15.18
N GLY A 165 12.35 -19.37 16.50
CA GLY A 165 13.66 -19.12 17.10
C GLY A 165 13.98 -20.14 18.18
N PHE A 166 15.19 -20.67 18.19
CA PHE A 166 15.66 -21.66 19.15
C PHE A 166 17.06 -21.32 19.63
N THR A 167 17.36 -21.63 20.89
CA THR A 167 18.73 -21.50 21.42
C THR A 167 19.08 -22.70 22.28
N THR A 168 20.38 -22.96 22.41
CA THR A 168 20.96 -23.98 23.29
C THR A 168 22.36 -23.54 23.71
N ARG A 169 23.01 -24.27 24.61
CA ARG A 169 24.42 -24.06 24.99
C ARG A 169 25.24 -25.29 24.68
N THR A 170 26.52 -25.09 24.36
CA THR A 170 27.45 -26.19 24.17
C THR A 170 27.84 -26.85 25.49
N ASP A 171 28.04 -28.18 25.46
CA ASP A 171 28.56 -28.95 26.59
C ASP A 171 30.08 -28.74 26.79
N ALA A 172 30.66 -29.45 27.76
CA ALA A 172 32.10 -29.38 28.07
C ALA A 172 33.02 -29.78 26.89
N ASN A 173 32.50 -30.52 25.91
CA ASN A 173 33.20 -30.93 24.71
C ASN A 173 32.84 -30.04 23.50
N GLY A 174 32.15 -28.90 23.73
CA GLY A 174 31.70 -27.98 22.69
C GLY A 174 30.54 -28.47 21.84
N ASN A 175 29.88 -29.58 22.18
CA ASN A 175 28.76 -30.11 21.41
C ASN A 175 27.47 -29.36 21.75
N TYR A 176 26.65 -29.07 20.74
CA TYR A 176 25.33 -28.50 20.91
C TYR A 176 24.25 -29.42 20.36
N LYS A 177 23.03 -29.29 20.92
CA LYS A 177 21.82 -29.96 20.44
C LYS A 177 20.66 -28.98 20.39
N LEU A 178 20.11 -28.76 19.20
CA LEU A 178 18.90 -27.98 18.96
C LEU A 178 17.72 -28.91 18.69
N ARG A 179 16.57 -28.58 19.30
CA ARG A 179 15.26 -29.18 19.01
C ARG A 179 14.38 -28.12 18.38
N MET A 180 14.01 -28.31 17.12
CA MET A 180 13.39 -27.27 16.30
C MET A 180 12.14 -27.79 15.61
N THR A 181 11.31 -26.86 15.14
CA THR A 181 10.18 -27.17 14.25
C THR A 181 10.63 -27.25 12.79
N ASN A 182 9.77 -27.74 11.90
CA ASN A 182 10.06 -27.82 10.47
C ASN A 182 10.23 -26.42 9.83
N ASP A 183 11.43 -26.04 9.39
CA ASP A 183 11.71 -24.78 8.68
C ASP A 183 13.09 -24.85 7.99
N TYR A 184 13.53 -23.73 7.41
CA TYR A 184 14.91 -23.46 7.05
C TYR A 184 15.52 -22.53 8.11
N TYR A 185 16.69 -22.86 8.66
CA TYR A 185 17.33 -22.08 9.73
C TYR A 185 18.68 -21.52 9.32
N ASN A 186 18.95 -20.28 9.75
CA ASN A 186 20.32 -19.82 9.97
C ASN A 186 20.73 -20.17 11.39
N ILE A 187 21.88 -20.83 11.57
CA ILE A 187 22.38 -21.27 12.88
C ILE A 187 23.76 -20.68 13.13
N TRP A 188 23.97 -20.08 14.31
CA TRP A 188 25.23 -19.45 14.67
C TRP A 188 25.50 -19.56 16.18
N ALA A 189 26.77 -19.49 16.56
CA ALA A 189 27.20 -19.40 17.95
C ALA A 189 27.62 -17.95 18.31
N VAL A 190 27.58 -17.61 19.60
CA VAL A 190 27.99 -16.31 20.14
C VAL A 190 29.07 -16.51 21.19
N ALA A 191 30.31 -16.18 20.84
CA ALA A 191 31.44 -16.22 21.76
C ALA A 191 32.17 -14.86 21.76
N PRO A 192 32.75 -14.44 22.89
CA PRO A 192 33.58 -13.23 22.95
C PRO A 192 34.72 -13.29 21.94
N GLU A 193 35.00 -12.16 21.28
CA GLU A 193 36.14 -11.99 20.36
C GLU A 193 36.24 -13.03 19.22
N ARG A 194 35.13 -13.67 18.88
CA ARG A 194 35.03 -14.61 17.75
C ARG A 194 33.81 -14.30 16.92
N MET A 195 33.88 -14.62 15.64
CA MET A 195 32.77 -14.47 14.71
C MET A 195 32.39 -15.81 14.10
N PRO A 196 31.11 -16.19 14.13
CA PRO A 196 30.66 -17.45 13.55
C PRO A 196 30.75 -17.41 12.02
N LEU A 197 31.10 -18.55 11.42
CA LEU A 197 30.72 -18.87 10.06
C LEU A 197 29.38 -19.63 10.16
N ALA A 198 28.28 -18.88 10.04
CA ALA A 198 26.96 -19.41 10.33
C ALA A 198 26.56 -20.50 9.31
N ILE A 199 25.86 -21.51 9.79
CA ILE A 199 25.18 -22.47 8.91
C ILE A 199 24.01 -21.74 8.27
N LYS A 200 24.08 -21.57 6.95
CA LYS A 200 23.10 -20.82 6.17
C LYS A 200 21.99 -21.72 5.67
N ALA A 201 20.74 -21.33 5.94
CA ALA A 201 19.54 -21.91 5.33
C ALA A 201 19.43 -23.44 5.41
N LEU A 202 19.76 -24.01 6.58
CA LEU A 202 19.65 -25.44 6.83
C LEU A 202 18.18 -25.87 6.84
N LYS A 203 17.76 -26.72 5.90
CA LYS A 203 16.45 -27.37 5.97
C LYS A 203 16.44 -28.36 7.12
N VAL A 204 15.46 -28.27 8.02
CA VAL A 204 15.23 -29.25 9.07
C VAL A 204 13.78 -29.70 9.00
N THR A 205 13.53 -30.95 9.34
CA THR A 205 12.20 -31.56 9.22
C THR A 205 11.92 -32.33 10.49
N GLU A 206 10.68 -32.23 10.96
CA GLU A 206 10.20 -32.89 12.19
C GLU A 206 10.47 -34.40 12.14
N GLY A 207 10.81 -34.97 13.30
CA GLY A 207 11.22 -36.37 13.43
C GLY A 207 12.60 -36.71 12.86
N GLN A 208 13.24 -35.82 12.08
CA GLN A 208 14.58 -36.07 11.55
C GLN A 208 15.69 -35.63 12.50
N ARG A 209 16.80 -36.35 12.45
CA ARG A 209 18.05 -36.01 13.14
C ARG A 209 19.14 -35.72 12.13
N GLN A 210 19.84 -34.61 12.31
CA GLN A 210 21.01 -34.23 11.53
C GLN A 210 22.20 -33.99 12.46
N THR A 211 23.29 -34.71 12.22
CA THR A 211 24.54 -34.64 13.00
C THR A 211 25.68 -34.01 12.17
N GLY A 212 26.80 -33.69 12.80
CA GLY A 212 27.99 -33.13 12.13
C GLY A 212 27.76 -31.72 11.56
N ARG A 213 26.84 -30.95 12.16
CA ARG A 213 26.55 -29.56 11.79
C ARG A 213 27.46 -28.62 12.58
N ASP A 214 28.75 -28.69 12.36
CA ASP A 214 29.69 -27.91 13.17
C ASP A 214 29.66 -26.41 12.81
N ILE A 215 29.90 -25.55 13.79
CA ILE A 215 29.93 -24.09 13.63
C ILE A 215 31.36 -23.61 13.87
N PRO A 216 32.11 -23.26 12.80
CA PRO A 216 33.43 -22.70 12.93
C PRO A 216 33.38 -21.26 13.44
N MET A 217 34.25 -20.93 14.39
CA MET A 217 34.38 -19.62 15.00
C MET A 217 35.72 -19.00 14.59
N ALA A 218 35.69 -18.04 13.66
CA ALA A 218 36.88 -17.35 13.20
C ALA A 218 37.27 -16.21 14.15
N ARG A 219 38.50 -15.71 14.05
CA ARG A 219 38.91 -14.47 14.74
C ARG A 219 38.02 -13.30 14.31
N GLY A 220 37.63 -13.27 13.04
CA GLY A 220 36.91 -12.17 12.43
C GLY A 220 37.81 -10.97 12.15
N GLY A 221 37.28 -10.00 11.43
CA GLY A 221 37.94 -8.74 11.14
C GLY A 221 37.08 -7.56 11.56
N TYR A 222 37.62 -6.35 11.43
CA TYR A 222 36.92 -5.13 11.82
C TYR A 222 36.64 -4.24 10.62
N VAL A 223 35.47 -3.63 10.62
CA VAL A 223 35.19 -2.48 9.76
C VAL A 223 35.14 -1.24 10.63
N THR A 224 35.97 -0.26 10.30
CA THR A 224 36.05 1.02 11.00
C THR A 224 35.71 2.16 10.05
N GLY A 225 35.20 3.25 10.59
CA GLY A 225 34.89 4.43 9.77
C GLY A 225 34.14 5.47 10.55
N LYS A 226 33.68 6.49 9.85
CA LYS A 226 32.84 7.56 10.34
C LYS A 226 31.49 7.58 9.63
N VAL A 227 30.48 8.09 10.31
CA VAL A 227 29.19 8.41 9.71
C VAL A 227 29.13 9.91 9.43
N ILE A 228 28.98 10.29 8.16
CA ILE A 228 29.10 11.66 7.65
C ILE A 228 27.75 12.23 7.23
N ASP A 229 27.47 13.49 7.60
CA ASP A 229 26.33 14.25 7.10
C ASP A 229 26.70 14.97 5.80
N PRO A 230 26.10 14.65 4.64
CA PRO A 230 26.50 15.26 3.37
C PRO A 230 26.20 16.77 3.30
N ALA A 231 25.28 17.28 4.12
CA ALA A 231 24.97 18.72 4.12
C ALA A 231 26.05 19.55 4.82
N THR A 232 26.84 18.95 5.70
CA THR A 232 27.87 19.65 6.50
C THR A 232 29.28 19.10 6.27
N ASP A 233 29.40 17.94 5.64
CA ASP A 233 30.63 17.17 5.49
C ASP A 233 31.34 16.89 6.84
N GLN A 234 30.57 16.78 7.92
CA GLN A 234 31.06 16.52 9.27
C GLN A 234 30.59 15.17 9.82
N PRO A 235 31.37 14.53 10.72
CA PRO A 235 30.92 13.35 11.45
C PRO A 235 29.71 13.65 12.33
N ILE A 236 28.78 12.71 12.37
CA ILE A 236 27.54 12.84 13.14
C ILE A 236 27.73 12.30 14.55
N ASP A 237 27.26 13.05 15.54
CA ASP A 237 27.18 12.58 16.93
C ASP A 237 26.22 11.38 17.06
N GLY A 238 26.81 10.18 17.04
CA GLY A 238 26.09 8.92 17.05
C GLY A 238 25.38 8.64 18.38
N ASP A 239 25.88 9.21 19.48
CA ASP A 239 25.28 9.05 20.80
C ASP A 239 24.00 9.87 20.93
N LYS A 240 24.03 11.13 20.48
CA LYS A 240 22.83 11.99 20.45
C LYS A 240 21.75 11.41 19.54
N ARG A 241 22.13 10.84 18.39
CA ARG A 241 21.18 10.27 17.41
C ARG A 241 20.88 8.78 17.60
N LYS A 242 21.47 8.13 18.62
CA LYS A 242 21.33 6.69 18.90
C LYS A 242 21.56 5.83 17.65
N MET A 243 22.63 6.14 16.91
CA MET A 243 22.92 5.53 15.63
C MET A 243 23.61 4.17 15.79
N GLN A 244 23.31 3.25 14.87
CA GLN A 244 23.95 1.94 14.81
C GLN A 244 24.29 1.58 13.38
N VAL A 245 25.49 1.02 13.21
CA VAL A 245 25.93 0.39 11.96
C VAL A 245 25.73 -1.11 12.11
N ALA A 246 25.05 -1.72 11.16
CA ALA A 246 24.72 -3.14 11.15
C ALA A 246 25.29 -3.81 9.91
N HIS A 247 25.46 -5.13 9.97
CA HIS A 247 25.82 -5.91 8.81
C HIS A 247 25.04 -7.22 8.67
N HIS A 248 24.93 -7.64 7.41
CA HIS A 248 24.74 -9.03 6.99
C HIS A 248 26.04 -9.57 6.42
N GLY A 249 26.28 -10.87 6.55
CA GLY A 249 27.51 -11.51 6.07
C GLY A 249 27.61 -12.96 6.54
N PRO A 250 28.80 -13.59 6.50
CA PRO A 250 28.96 -14.99 6.89
C PRO A 250 28.53 -15.29 8.33
N ALA A 251 28.65 -14.33 9.25
CA ALA A 251 28.13 -14.46 10.62
C ALA A 251 26.60 -14.33 10.70
N ARG A 252 26.00 -13.61 9.75
CA ARG A 252 24.59 -13.20 9.76
C ARG A 252 24.04 -13.21 8.33
N PRO A 253 23.80 -14.39 7.73
CA PRO A 253 23.41 -14.48 6.33
C PRO A 253 22.09 -13.75 6.06
N MET A 254 21.99 -13.09 4.91
CA MET A 254 20.82 -12.27 4.55
C MET A 254 19.58 -13.10 4.18
N THR A 255 19.70 -14.44 4.24
CA THR A 255 18.56 -15.35 4.23
C THR A 255 17.67 -15.14 5.47
N GLY A 256 18.24 -14.68 6.59
CA GLY A 256 17.57 -14.37 7.85
C GLY A 256 17.54 -12.87 8.15
N ALA A 257 16.84 -12.50 9.22
CA ALA A 257 16.72 -11.11 9.69
C ALA A 257 17.72 -10.76 10.81
N ALA A 258 18.41 -11.75 11.38
CA ALA A 258 19.41 -11.52 12.42
C ALA A 258 20.61 -10.74 11.85
N VAL A 259 21.07 -9.73 12.59
CA VAL A 259 22.23 -8.90 12.25
C VAL A 259 23.17 -8.80 13.44
N THR A 260 24.39 -8.37 13.17
CA THR A 260 25.32 -7.91 14.19
C THR A 260 25.53 -6.42 13.96
N SER A 261 25.40 -5.63 15.02
CA SER A 261 25.52 -4.18 14.97
C SER A 261 26.52 -3.65 16.00
N THR A 262 26.95 -2.41 15.77
CA THR A 262 27.75 -1.63 16.70
C THR A 262 27.18 -0.22 16.79
N ARG A 263 27.38 0.44 17.93
CA ARG A 263 26.98 1.83 18.14
C ARG A 263 27.97 2.77 17.47
N VAL A 264 27.46 3.86 16.91
CA VAL A 264 28.28 4.98 16.45
C VAL A 264 28.56 5.88 17.66
N GLN A 265 29.83 6.23 17.88
CA GLN A 265 30.27 7.05 19.00
C GLN A 265 29.90 8.53 18.81
N ALA A 266 30.05 9.34 19.86
CA ALA A 266 29.78 10.78 19.83
C ALA A 266 30.63 11.57 18.81
N ASP A 267 31.82 11.07 18.46
CA ASP A 267 32.69 11.66 17.43
C ASP A 267 32.37 11.17 16.01
N GLY A 268 31.29 10.40 15.86
CA GLY A 268 30.83 9.80 14.61
C GLY A 268 31.57 8.55 14.17
N THR A 269 32.55 8.07 14.93
CA THR A 269 33.29 6.85 14.59
C THR A 269 32.51 5.58 14.94
N TYR A 270 32.79 4.50 14.24
CA TYR A 270 32.28 3.17 14.56
C TYR A 270 33.35 2.10 14.35
N ARG A 271 33.19 0.98 15.07
CA ARG A 271 34.01 -0.23 14.90
C ARG A 271 33.12 -1.46 14.99
N LEU A 272 32.94 -2.13 13.86
CA LEU A 272 32.07 -3.30 13.70
C LEU A 272 32.92 -4.56 13.54
N HIS A 273 32.70 -5.58 14.37
CA HIS A 273 33.35 -6.88 14.25
C HIS A 273 32.51 -7.77 13.32
N VAL A 274 33.15 -8.33 12.30
CA VAL A 274 32.49 -9.10 11.23
C VAL A 274 33.24 -10.41 10.96
N ALA A 275 32.53 -11.41 10.45
CA ALA A 275 33.18 -12.65 9.99
C ALA A 275 34.01 -12.40 8.71
N PRO A 276 35.07 -13.20 8.48
CA PRO A 276 35.83 -13.12 7.24
C PRO A 276 34.95 -13.47 6.03
N GLY A 277 35.01 -12.65 4.99
CA GLY A 277 34.24 -12.81 3.77
C GLY A 277 33.56 -11.52 3.31
N ARG A 278 32.52 -11.67 2.48
CA ARG A 278 31.72 -10.57 1.92
C ARG A 278 30.67 -10.14 2.94
N ASN A 279 30.75 -8.89 3.40
CA ASN A 279 29.84 -8.29 4.37
C ASN A 279 29.10 -7.11 3.73
N TYR A 280 27.80 -7.03 3.95
CA TYR A 280 26.94 -5.92 3.56
C TYR A 280 26.71 -5.02 4.77
N ILE A 281 27.18 -3.79 4.71
CA ILE A 281 27.11 -2.83 5.83
C ILE A 281 26.13 -1.71 5.50
N TYR A 282 25.34 -1.34 6.51
CA TYR A 282 24.33 -0.30 6.40
C TYR A 282 24.03 0.35 7.76
N LEU A 283 23.35 1.49 7.73
CA LEU A 283 22.86 2.17 8.93
C LEU A 283 21.48 1.64 9.34
N MET A 284 21.34 1.16 10.58
CA MET A 284 20.10 0.50 11.04
C MET A 284 18.95 1.48 11.30
N ASN A 285 19.27 2.71 11.72
CA ASN A 285 18.29 3.73 12.16
C ASN A 285 18.23 4.96 11.22
N GLY A 286 18.50 4.80 9.91
CA GLY A 286 18.42 5.89 8.94
C GLY A 286 18.78 5.47 7.51
N SER A 287 18.54 6.34 6.53
CA SER A 287 18.98 6.13 5.15
C SER A 287 20.49 6.37 5.03
N SER A 288 21.19 5.50 4.32
CA SER A 288 22.64 5.61 4.08
C SER A 288 23.01 5.05 2.72
N THR A 289 24.26 5.20 2.29
CA THR A 289 24.87 4.45 1.18
C THR A 289 25.30 3.06 1.68
N PRO A 290 24.43 2.02 1.65
CA PRO A 290 24.86 0.69 2.03
C PRO A 290 25.87 0.16 1.03
N GLY A 291 26.69 -0.82 1.44
CA GLY A 291 27.69 -1.37 0.54
C GLY A 291 28.24 -2.71 0.96
N TYR A 292 28.69 -3.45 -0.05
CA TYR A 292 29.47 -4.67 0.17
C TYR A 292 30.94 -4.35 0.31
N LEU A 293 31.60 -5.03 1.23
CA LEU A 293 33.05 -5.06 1.34
C LEU A 293 33.52 -6.45 1.74
N LYS A 294 34.76 -6.78 1.37
CA LYS A 294 35.40 -8.04 1.74
C LYS A 294 36.36 -7.80 2.90
N VAL A 295 36.26 -8.61 3.94
CA VAL A 295 37.14 -8.55 5.13
C VAL A 295 37.83 -9.90 5.27
N GLY A 296 39.16 -9.91 5.36
CA GLY A 296 39.95 -11.08 5.70
C GLY A 296 39.95 -11.38 7.21
N ASP A 297 40.36 -12.58 7.59
CA ASP A 297 40.45 -12.95 9.01
C ASP A 297 41.55 -12.13 9.70
N GLY A 298 41.23 -11.52 10.84
CA GLY A 298 42.09 -10.55 11.53
C GLY A 298 42.29 -9.21 10.81
N GLN A 299 41.70 -8.99 9.63
CA GLN A 299 41.88 -7.75 8.86
C GLN A 299 41.03 -6.61 9.43
N THR A 300 41.56 -5.39 9.44
CA THR A 300 40.76 -4.17 9.61
C THR A 300 40.62 -3.44 8.28
N VAL A 301 39.39 -3.10 7.91
CA VAL A 301 39.04 -2.37 6.68
C VAL A 301 38.38 -1.05 7.06
N HIS A 302 38.71 0.02 6.36
CA HIS A 302 38.14 1.34 6.58
C HIS A 302 36.99 1.64 5.58
N ARG A 303 35.85 2.14 6.07
CA ARG A 303 34.69 2.54 5.26
C ARG A 303 33.87 3.62 5.94
N ASP A 304 33.82 4.82 5.37
CA ASP A 304 32.87 5.84 5.81
C ASP A 304 31.46 5.58 5.24
N ILE A 305 30.44 6.02 5.99
CA ILE A 305 29.02 5.89 5.64
C ILE A 305 28.40 7.29 5.56
N VAL A 306 27.81 7.63 4.42
CA VAL A 306 27.13 8.93 4.22
C VAL A 306 25.64 8.75 4.46
N ILE A 307 25.01 9.66 5.22
CA ILE A 307 23.56 9.64 5.49
C ILE A 307 22.77 10.25 4.34
N GLY A 308 21.58 9.72 4.05
CA GLY A 308 20.62 10.34 3.13
C GLY A 308 20.87 10.06 1.65
N GLU A 309 22.06 9.61 1.29
CA GLU A 309 22.38 9.15 -0.05
C GLU A 309 21.90 7.70 -0.21
N LEU A 310 20.84 7.47 -0.99
CA LEU A 310 20.43 6.10 -1.35
C LEU A 310 21.41 5.58 -2.39
N ALA A 311 22.11 4.48 -2.09
CA ALA A 311 22.87 3.77 -3.11
C ALA A 311 21.93 3.41 -4.28
N GLU A 312 22.43 3.52 -5.52
CA GLU A 312 21.73 2.99 -6.68
C GLU A 312 21.32 1.54 -6.40
N LYS A 313 20.06 1.19 -6.68
CA LYS A 313 19.60 -0.18 -6.49
C LYS A 313 20.50 -1.09 -7.35
N PRO A 314 21.18 -2.08 -6.76
CA PRO A 314 22.01 -2.99 -7.54
C PRO A 314 21.14 -3.66 -8.62
N LEU A 315 21.65 -3.69 -9.85
CA LEU A 315 20.98 -4.28 -11.02
C LEU A 315 20.62 -5.76 -10.83
N VAL A 316 21.29 -6.46 -9.91
CA VAL A 316 21.02 -7.85 -9.53
C VAL A 316 20.73 -7.93 -8.03
N PRO A 317 19.59 -8.51 -7.59
CA PRO A 317 19.29 -8.73 -6.18
C PRO A 317 20.34 -9.60 -5.48
N ASP A 318 20.58 -9.40 -4.18
CA ASP A 318 21.54 -10.21 -3.44
C ASP A 318 21.18 -11.72 -3.48
N PRO A 319 22.13 -12.64 -3.74
CA PRO A 319 21.85 -14.07 -3.83
C PRO A 319 21.18 -14.67 -2.59
N ASP A 320 21.49 -14.18 -1.39
CA ASP A 320 20.87 -14.65 -0.15
C ASP A 320 19.42 -14.15 -0.03
N LEU A 321 19.09 -12.96 -0.55
CA LEU A 321 17.70 -12.48 -0.65
C LEU A 321 16.91 -13.30 -1.67
N MET A 322 17.50 -13.64 -2.81
CA MET A 322 16.87 -14.52 -3.80
C MET A 322 16.63 -15.92 -3.21
N LEU A 323 17.62 -16.46 -2.48
CA LEU A 323 17.49 -17.73 -1.79
C LEU A 323 16.39 -17.67 -0.73
N ARG A 324 16.35 -16.63 0.11
CA ARG A 324 15.27 -16.40 1.10
C ARG A 324 13.90 -16.51 0.43
N GLN A 325 13.71 -15.79 -0.66
CA GLN A 325 12.44 -15.78 -1.39
C GLN A 325 12.07 -17.18 -1.88
N LYS A 326 13.01 -17.92 -2.48
CA LYS A 326 12.81 -19.30 -2.93
C LYS A 326 12.43 -20.24 -1.78
N LEU A 327 13.12 -20.13 -0.63
CA LEU A 327 12.87 -20.98 0.54
C LEU A 327 11.53 -20.67 1.20
N MET A 328 11.16 -19.39 1.28
CA MET A 328 9.82 -18.97 1.73
C MET A 328 8.73 -19.58 0.85
N SER A 329 8.89 -19.54 -0.47
CA SER A 329 7.97 -20.18 -1.40
C SER A 329 7.92 -21.70 -1.19
N ALA A 330 9.07 -22.38 -1.09
CA ALA A 330 9.13 -23.83 -0.90
C ALA A 330 8.48 -24.28 0.42
N ALA A 331 8.70 -23.55 1.52
CA ALA A 331 8.07 -23.83 2.80
C ALA A 331 6.54 -23.66 2.77
N MET A 332 6.02 -22.69 2.00
CA MET A 332 4.58 -22.56 1.77
C MET A 332 4.00 -23.76 1.02
N PHE A 333 4.72 -24.33 0.06
CA PHE A 333 4.28 -25.55 -0.65
C PHE A 333 4.32 -26.80 0.24
N ASP A 334 5.37 -26.98 1.06
CA ASP A 334 5.46 -28.10 2.01
C ASP A 334 4.34 -28.02 3.06
N ASN A 335 3.96 -26.82 3.50
CA ASN A 335 2.80 -26.59 4.37
C ASN A 335 1.48 -27.09 3.81
N ARG A 336 1.22 -26.85 2.52
CA ARG A 336 0.00 -27.32 1.84
C ARG A 336 -0.07 -28.85 1.75
N LYS A 337 1.08 -29.54 1.82
CA LYS A 337 1.18 -31.01 1.80
C LYS A 337 1.12 -31.66 3.20
N GLN A 338 1.51 -30.91 4.24
CA GLN A 338 1.51 -31.36 5.64
C GLN A 338 0.23 -30.97 6.40
N SER A 339 -0.55 -30.01 5.89
CA SER A 339 -1.97 -29.95 6.24
C SER A 339 -2.58 -31.32 5.91
N PRO A 340 -3.47 -31.87 6.76
CA PRO A 340 -4.18 -33.10 6.41
C PRO A 340 -4.74 -32.93 4.99
N PRO A 341 -4.82 -34.01 4.18
CA PRO A 341 -5.67 -33.93 3.02
C PRO A 341 -7.01 -33.43 3.54
N ALA A 342 -7.45 -32.25 3.06
CA ALA A 342 -8.85 -31.92 3.14
C ALA A 342 -9.52 -33.17 2.59
N GLU A 343 -10.27 -33.86 3.44
CA GLU A 343 -11.10 -34.97 3.01
C GLU A 343 -11.70 -34.54 1.69
N THR A 344 -11.52 -35.38 0.67
CA THR A 344 -12.35 -35.34 -0.54
C THR A 344 -13.78 -35.65 -0.12
N GLU A 345 -14.38 -34.73 0.63
CA GLU A 345 -15.75 -34.38 0.45
C GLU A 345 -15.70 -33.23 -0.57
N GLU A 346 -16.28 -33.47 -1.74
CA GLU A 346 -17.12 -32.45 -2.33
C GLU A 346 -18.20 -32.05 -1.31
N LYS A 347 -17.82 -31.38 -0.22
CA LYS A 347 -18.71 -30.45 0.44
C LYS A 347 -18.83 -29.33 -0.56
N LYS A 348 -19.85 -29.44 -1.43
CA LYS A 348 -20.63 -28.26 -1.83
C LYS A 348 -20.63 -27.35 -0.63
N ALA A 349 -19.96 -26.20 -0.72
CA ALA A 349 -19.90 -25.22 0.34
C ALA A 349 -21.32 -25.10 0.88
N ALA A 350 -21.55 -25.62 2.09
CA ALA A 350 -22.86 -25.53 2.67
C ALA A 350 -23.10 -24.04 2.82
N LEU A 351 -24.05 -23.52 2.03
CA LEU A 351 -24.51 -22.14 2.13
C LEU A 351 -24.65 -21.82 3.62
N PRO A 352 -24.16 -20.66 4.08
CA PRO A 352 -24.47 -20.22 5.43
C PRO A 352 -25.99 -20.32 5.65
N PRO A 353 -26.47 -20.53 6.89
CA PRO A 353 -27.89 -20.46 7.19
C PRO A 353 -28.49 -19.23 6.51
N LYS A 354 -29.69 -19.32 5.92
CA LYS A 354 -30.37 -18.21 5.22
C LYS A 354 -30.60 -17.02 6.16
N GLU A 355 -29.56 -16.27 6.48
CA GLU A 355 -29.67 -14.92 6.99
C GLU A 355 -30.13 -14.05 5.82
N SER A 356 -31.09 -13.16 6.07
CA SER A 356 -31.56 -12.26 5.02
C SER A 356 -30.43 -11.35 4.56
N VAL A 357 -30.30 -11.14 3.24
CA VAL A 357 -29.28 -10.24 2.68
C VAL A 357 -29.38 -8.83 3.28
N GLY A 358 -30.60 -8.38 3.64
CA GLY A 358 -30.81 -7.12 4.37
C GLY A 358 -30.08 -7.04 5.72
N LYS A 359 -30.00 -8.14 6.49
CA LYS A 359 -29.24 -8.17 7.75
C LYS A 359 -27.74 -8.05 7.48
N LEU A 360 -27.23 -8.83 6.51
CA LEU A 360 -25.81 -8.81 6.16
C LEU A 360 -25.36 -7.46 5.59
N LEU A 361 -26.22 -6.79 4.82
CA LEU A 361 -25.99 -5.43 4.33
C LEU A 361 -25.99 -4.40 5.46
N ALA A 362 -26.88 -4.53 6.45
CA ALA A 362 -26.90 -3.65 7.61
C ALA A 362 -25.60 -3.76 8.43
N GLU A 363 -25.15 -5.00 8.68
CA GLU A 363 -23.87 -5.28 9.33
C GLU A 363 -22.69 -4.72 8.53
N LEU A 364 -22.70 -4.89 7.20
CA LEU A 364 -21.66 -4.34 6.33
C LEU A 364 -21.60 -2.80 6.42
N LYS A 365 -22.76 -2.11 6.46
CA LYS A 365 -22.83 -0.66 6.64
C LYS A 365 -22.26 -0.21 7.99
N GLU A 366 -22.54 -0.95 9.04
CA GLU A 366 -21.96 -0.71 10.37
C GLU A 366 -20.44 -0.89 10.34
N MET A 367 -19.94 -2.00 9.79
CA MET A 367 -18.50 -2.24 9.65
C MET A 367 -17.82 -1.17 8.80
N ASN A 368 -18.46 -0.70 7.72
CA ASN A 368 -17.95 0.38 6.85
C ASN A 368 -17.76 1.72 7.59
N SER A 369 -18.56 1.94 8.63
CA SER A 369 -18.53 3.14 9.47
C SER A 369 -17.68 2.98 10.73
N GLY A 370 -17.32 1.73 11.08
CA GLY A 370 -16.64 1.36 12.32
C GLY A 370 -15.14 1.08 12.18
N SER A 371 -14.56 0.57 13.28
CA SER A 371 -13.14 0.15 13.33
C SER A 371 -12.84 -1.13 12.57
N ASP A 372 -13.87 -1.91 12.26
CA ASP A 372 -13.73 -3.23 11.60
C ASP A 372 -13.60 -3.09 10.08
N ARG A 373 -13.73 -1.88 9.55
CA ARG A 373 -13.47 -1.57 8.16
C ARG A 373 -12.09 -2.09 7.76
N PHE A 374 -12.07 -2.92 6.71
CA PHE A 374 -10.87 -3.59 6.18
C PHE A 374 -10.24 -4.64 7.11
N SER A 375 -10.96 -5.11 8.12
CA SER A 375 -10.57 -6.31 8.87
C SER A 375 -10.82 -7.58 8.05
N ASP A 376 -10.35 -8.72 8.56
CA ASP A 376 -10.61 -10.01 7.94
C ASP A 376 -12.11 -10.36 8.02
N GLU A 377 -12.79 -9.95 9.09
CA GLU A 377 -14.24 -10.10 9.28
C GLU A 377 -15.03 -9.28 8.27
N TRP A 378 -14.57 -8.06 7.96
CA TRP A 378 -15.16 -7.24 6.91
C TRP A 378 -15.01 -7.90 5.54
N ALA A 379 -13.84 -8.46 5.23
CA ALA A 379 -13.63 -9.19 3.99
C ALA A 379 -14.49 -10.47 3.91
N ASN A 380 -14.63 -11.16 5.04
CA ASN A 380 -15.51 -12.30 5.19
C ASN A 380 -16.99 -11.91 4.99
N GLN A 381 -17.40 -10.72 5.42
CA GLN A 381 -18.77 -10.22 5.20
C GLN A 381 -19.07 -10.02 3.70
N LEU A 382 -18.13 -9.46 2.94
CA LEU A 382 -18.27 -9.34 1.48
C LEU A 382 -18.38 -10.71 0.81
N TRP A 383 -17.54 -11.67 1.22
CA TRP A 383 -17.60 -13.04 0.74
C TRP A 383 -18.93 -13.72 1.08
N LYS A 384 -19.42 -13.60 2.32
CA LYS A 384 -20.71 -14.17 2.74
C LYS A 384 -21.87 -13.68 1.88
N ILE A 385 -21.93 -12.37 1.62
CA ILE A 385 -23.00 -11.78 0.79
C ILE A 385 -22.90 -12.31 -0.64
N ALA A 386 -21.70 -12.36 -1.23
CA ALA A 386 -21.50 -12.89 -2.57
C ALA A 386 -21.84 -14.40 -2.67
N ALA A 387 -21.56 -15.17 -1.61
CA ALA A 387 -21.84 -16.60 -1.55
C ALA A 387 -23.34 -16.95 -1.53
N LEU A 388 -24.23 -15.98 -1.27
CA LEU A 388 -25.69 -16.18 -1.41
C LEU A 388 -26.12 -16.37 -2.88
N GLY A 389 -25.28 -15.93 -3.82
CA GLY A 389 -25.45 -16.18 -5.25
C GLY A 389 -26.48 -15.30 -5.96
N PRO A 390 -26.89 -15.70 -7.19
CA PRO A 390 -27.78 -14.94 -8.07
C PRO A 390 -29.09 -14.43 -7.45
N GLU A 391 -29.68 -15.16 -6.51
CA GLU A 391 -31.01 -14.86 -5.96
C GLU A 391 -31.08 -13.51 -5.24
N VAL A 392 -29.95 -13.00 -4.71
CA VAL A 392 -29.92 -11.73 -3.96
C VAL A 392 -29.59 -10.52 -4.83
N VAL A 393 -29.30 -10.71 -6.12
CA VAL A 393 -28.91 -9.63 -7.04
C VAL A 393 -29.96 -8.51 -7.11
N PRO A 394 -31.29 -8.77 -7.18
CA PRO A 394 -32.29 -7.71 -7.18
C PRO A 394 -32.21 -6.80 -5.93
N GLU A 395 -32.00 -7.38 -4.75
CA GLU A 395 -31.89 -6.64 -3.48
C GLU A 395 -30.58 -5.83 -3.43
N LEU A 396 -29.46 -6.39 -3.91
CA LEU A 396 -28.18 -5.69 -3.99
C LEU A 396 -28.22 -4.54 -4.99
N VAL A 397 -28.92 -4.70 -6.12
CA VAL A 397 -29.15 -3.63 -7.10
C VAL A 397 -30.03 -2.53 -6.49
N ALA A 398 -31.07 -2.88 -5.75
CA ALA A 398 -31.91 -1.90 -5.07
C ALA A 398 -31.12 -1.09 -4.01
N GLU A 399 -30.21 -1.73 -3.28
CA GLU A 399 -29.29 -1.05 -2.37
C GLU A 399 -28.30 -0.15 -3.13
N LEU A 400 -27.76 -0.62 -4.26
CA LEU A 400 -26.88 0.15 -5.13
C LEU A 400 -27.58 1.39 -5.68
N ASP A 401 -28.86 1.30 -6.03
CA ASP A 401 -29.67 2.43 -6.49
C ASP A 401 -29.91 3.47 -5.38
N GLN A 402 -30.00 3.05 -4.12
CA GLN A 402 -30.27 3.93 -2.98
C GLN A 402 -29.01 4.60 -2.40
N THR A 403 -27.88 3.90 -2.35
CA THR A 403 -26.71 4.37 -1.61
C THR A 403 -25.93 5.47 -2.33
N SER A 404 -25.47 6.50 -1.63
CA SER A 404 -24.48 7.47 -2.15
C SER A 404 -23.15 7.40 -1.38
N ASP A 405 -23.01 6.40 -0.50
CA ASP A 405 -21.82 6.22 0.32
C ASP A 405 -20.67 5.62 -0.50
N ASP A 406 -19.49 6.24 -0.41
CA ASP A 406 -18.26 5.82 -1.11
C ASP A 406 -17.98 4.34 -0.86
N MET A 407 -18.00 3.90 0.40
CA MET A 407 -17.63 2.54 0.74
C MET A 407 -18.67 1.52 0.26
N MET A 408 -19.96 1.82 0.42
CA MET A 408 -21.02 0.95 -0.10
C MET A 408 -20.98 0.81 -1.62
N LEU A 409 -20.70 1.89 -2.36
CA LEU A 409 -20.53 1.80 -3.82
C LEU A 409 -19.40 0.84 -4.22
N ARG A 410 -18.25 0.89 -3.53
CA ARG A 410 -17.15 -0.07 -3.74
C ARG A 410 -17.57 -1.49 -3.41
N CYS A 411 -18.16 -1.70 -2.23
CA CYS A 411 -18.55 -3.01 -1.74
C CYS A 411 -19.56 -3.67 -2.70
N LEU A 412 -20.58 -2.94 -3.14
CA LEU A 412 -21.60 -3.47 -4.04
C LEU A 412 -21.04 -3.77 -5.43
N GLY A 413 -20.19 -2.89 -5.99
CA GLY A 413 -19.49 -3.18 -7.23
C GLY A 413 -18.64 -4.46 -7.14
N PHE A 414 -17.91 -4.63 -6.04
CA PHE A 414 -17.11 -5.82 -5.76
C PHE A 414 -17.98 -7.09 -5.60
N ILE A 415 -19.02 -7.03 -4.76
CA ILE A 415 -19.92 -8.16 -4.48
C ILE A 415 -20.64 -8.60 -5.76
N LEU A 416 -21.19 -7.67 -6.54
CA LEU A 416 -21.91 -8.00 -7.77
C LEU A 416 -20.97 -8.63 -8.82
N ARG A 417 -19.72 -8.15 -8.91
CA ARG A 417 -18.67 -8.80 -9.71
C ARG A 417 -18.34 -10.21 -9.19
N GLY A 418 -18.30 -10.38 -7.87
CA GLY A 418 -18.09 -11.66 -7.20
C GLY A 418 -19.18 -12.69 -7.49
N ILE A 419 -20.45 -12.25 -7.53
CA ILE A 419 -21.60 -13.11 -7.86
C ILE A 419 -21.58 -13.51 -9.35
N GLY A 420 -21.18 -12.61 -10.25
CA GLY A 420 -21.02 -12.91 -11.67
C GLY A 420 -22.31 -12.90 -12.49
N ASP A 421 -23.44 -12.52 -11.89
CA ASP A 421 -24.76 -12.51 -12.54
C ASP A 421 -24.97 -11.22 -13.37
N LYS A 422 -25.38 -11.40 -14.63
CA LYS A 422 -25.54 -10.32 -15.62
C LYS A 422 -26.74 -9.41 -15.31
N ARG A 423 -27.70 -9.87 -14.50
CA ARG A 423 -28.82 -9.04 -14.01
C ARG A 423 -28.36 -7.84 -13.18
N ALA A 424 -27.11 -7.84 -12.70
CA ALA A 424 -26.52 -6.70 -12.01
C ALA A 424 -26.21 -5.51 -12.93
N VAL A 425 -26.05 -5.73 -14.24
CA VAL A 425 -25.52 -4.71 -15.18
C VAL A 425 -26.37 -3.44 -15.22
N PRO A 426 -27.72 -3.47 -15.36
CA PRO A 426 -28.54 -2.26 -15.28
C PRO A 426 -28.27 -1.40 -14.03
N GLY A 427 -28.17 -2.03 -12.86
CA GLY A 427 -27.88 -1.34 -11.60
C GLY A 427 -26.49 -0.73 -11.56
N LEU A 428 -25.48 -1.45 -12.07
CA LEU A 428 -24.12 -0.94 -12.19
C LEU A 428 -24.04 0.28 -13.14
N ILE A 429 -24.78 0.26 -14.25
CA ILE A 429 -24.88 1.40 -15.18
C ILE A 429 -25.50 2.62 -14.49
N ARG A 430 -26.61 2.43 -13.76
CA ARG A 430 -27.21 3.49 -12.91
C ARG A 430 -26.27 3.95 -11.79
N GLY A 431 -25.33 3.10 -11.39
CA GLY A 431 -24.28 3.41 -10.43
C GLY A 431 -23.20 4.36 -10.95
N ILE A 432 -22.94 4.42 -12.27
CA ILE A 432 -21.85 5.22 -12.86
C ILE A 432 -21.88 6.69 -12.39
N PRO A 433 -23.00 7.45 -12.53
CA PRO A 433 -23.04 8.86 -12.12
C PRO A 433 -22.76 9.06 -10.62
N LYS A 434 -23.09 8.06 -9.80
CA LYS A 434 -22.93 8.09 -8.35
C LYS A 434 -21.47 7.93 -7.90
N THR A 435 -20.61 7.48 -8.82
CA THR A 435 -19.16 7.37 -8.56
C THR A 435 -18.41 8.70 -8.70
N LEU A 436 -19.07 9.75 -9.19
CA LEU A 436 -18.56 11.12 -9.16
C LEU A 436 -18.60 11.66 -7.73
N ILE A 437 -17.55 11.37 -6.96
CA ILE A 437 -17.41 11.74 -5.55
C ILE A 437 -16.14 12.54 -5.30
N ARG A 438 -15.90 12.91 -4.04
CA ARG A 438 -14.64 13.56 -3.63
C ARG A 438 -13.43 12.64 -3.86
N PRO A 439 -12.22 13.19 -3.98
CA PRO A 439 -11.02 12.38 -4.19
C PRO A 439 -10.87 11.28 -3.15
N SER A 440 -10.61 10.07 -3.63
CA SER A 440 -10.28 8.90 -2.83
C SER A 440 -9.16 8.12 -3.52
N SER A 441 -8.63 7.05 -2.90
CA SER A 441 -7.54 6.23 -3.45
C SER A 441 -7.97 4.77 -3.64
N ASP A 442 -7.34 4.10 -4.61
CA ASP A 442 -7.36 2.63 -4.68
C ASP A 442 -6.52 2.09 -3.52
N MET A 443 -6.89 0.93 -2.99
CA MET A 443 -6.31 0.37 -1.77
C MET A 443 -5.66 -0.98 -2.05
N GLY A 444 -4.52 -1.22 -1.41
CA GLY A 444 -3.95 -2.56 -1.23
C GLY A 444 -4.28 -3.04 0.17
N LEU A 445 -5.17 -4.02 0.28
CA LEU A 445 -5.63 -4.61 1.53
C LEU A 445 -4.97 -5.98 1.74
N ARG A 446 -5.03 -6.51 2.96
CA ARG A 446 -4.41 -7.77 3.35
C ARG A 446 -5.34 -8.57 4.24
N ILE A 447 -5.47 -9.87 3.98
CA ILE A 447 -6.12 -10.80 4.92
C ILE A 447 -5.06 -11.39 5.85
N ARG A 448 -5.18 -11.17 7.15
CA ARG A 448 -4.18 -11.57 8.16
C ARG A 448 -4.48 -12.94 8.78
N GLY A 449 -5.73 -13.36 8.76
CA GLY A 449 -6.23 -14.62 9.25
C GLY A 449 -5.78 -15.80 8.40
N THR A 450 -5.94 -16.99 8.95
CA THR A 450 -5.59 -18.26 8.27
C THR A 450 -6.71 -18.77 7.36
N ASP A 451 -7.87 -18.10 7.34
CA ASP A 451 -8.97 -18.49 6.46
C ASP A 451 -8.63 -18.15 5.00
N VAL A 452 -8.41 -19.22 4.23
CA VAL A 452 -7.99 -19.13 2.83
C VAL A 452 -9.18 -18.82 1.92
N ALA A 453 -10.43 -19.08 2.35
CA ALA A 453 -11.59 -18.91 1.48
C ALA A 453 -11.91 -17.44 1.17
N PRO A 454 -12.03 -16.53 2.17
CA PRO A 454 -12.18 -15.11 1.90
C PRO A 454 -10.99 -14.55 1.12
N LEU A 455 -9.75 -14.97 1.40
CA LEU A 455 -8.58 -14.47 0.68
C LEU A 455 -8.60 -14.86 -0.80
N LYS A 456 -8.89 -16.13 -1.09
CA LYS A 456 -9.03 -16.59 -2.48
C LYS A 456 -10.14 -15.86 -3.20
N PHE A 457 -11.30 -15.69 -2.57
CA PHE A 457 -12.41 -14.92 -3.14
C PHE A 457 -11.99 -13.49 -3.45
N MET A 458 -11.35 -12.81 -2.49
CA MET A 458 -10.92 -11.43 -2.67
C MET A 458 -9.88 -11.27 -3.77
N GLN A 459 -8.90 -12.17 -3.86
CA GLN A 459 -7.89 -12.16 -4.93
C GLN A 459 -8.49 -12.55 -6.29
N GLN A 460 -9.41 -13.52 -6.33
CA GLN A 460 -10.05 -13.97 -7.56
C GLN A 460 -10.85 -12.85 -8.25
N HIS A 461 -11.47 -11.96 -7.46
CA HIS A 461 -12.30 -10.86 -7.97
C HIS A 461 -11.62 -9.50 -7.88
N ASP A 462 -10.31 -9.44 -7.58
CA ASP A 462 -9.52 -8.22 -7.68
C ASP A 462 -9.31 -7.83 -9.16
N LEU A 463 -9.27 -6.53 -9.41
CA LEU A 463 -9.02 -5.92 -10.71
C LEU A 463 -7.53 -5.78 -11.03
N GLN A 464 -6.64 -6.18 -10.12
CA GLN A 464 -5.19 -6.28 -10.37
C GLN A 464 -4.81 -7.71 -10.81
N PRO A 465 -3.96 -7.87 -11.84
CA PRO A 465 -3.63 -9.19 -12.38
C PRO A 465 -2.64 -9.99 -11.53
N LYS A 466 -2.03 -9.37 -10.51
CA LYS A 466 -0.97 -9.99 -9.69
C LYS A 466 -1.09 -9.52 -8.25
N HIS A 467 -1.05 -10.47 -7.34
CA HIS A 467 -1.04 -10.23 -5.90
C HIS A 467 0.25 -10.75 -5.27
N ARG A 468 0.65 -10.15 -4.15
CA ARG A 468 1.75 -10.65 -3.31
C ARG A 468 1.14 -11.31 -2.09
N ASP A 469 1.57 -12.52 -1.76
CA ASP A 469 1.21 -13.23 -0.53
C ASP A 469 -0.32 -13.21 -0.22
N ASN A 470 -0.72 -12.45 0.79
CA ASN A 470 -2.09 -12.30 1.29
C ASN A 470 -2.71 -10.93 0.95
N GLU A 471 -2.16 -10.22 -0.02
CA GLU A 471 -2.67 -8.93 -0.49
C GLU A 471 -3.77 -9.10 -1.54
N TYR A 472 -4.67 -8.12 -1.61
CA TYR A 472 -5.60 -7.92 -2.70
C TYR A 472 -5.88 -6.42 -2.88
N GLY A 473 -6.16 -6.02 -4.10
CA GLY A 473 -6.58 -4.70 -4.50
C GLY A 473 -8.06 -4.48 -4.23
N PHE A 474 -8.38 -3.26 -3.80
CA PHE A 474 -9.75 -2.82 -3.60
C PHE A 474 -9.87 -1.37 -4.10
N GLY A 475 -10.54 -1.21 -5.23
CA GLY A 475 -10.60 0.02 -6.01
C GLY A 475 -11.50 1.09 -5.42
N ARG A 476 -11.43 2.27 -6.03
CA ARG A 476 -12.42 3.37 -5.85
C ARG A 476 -13.77 3.02 -6.47
N PRO A 477 -14.87 3.69 -6.09
CA PRO A 477 -16.21 3.39 -6.62
C PRO A 477 -16.22 3.29 -8.14
N VAL A 478 -15.62 4.28 -8.82
CA VAL A 478 -15.52 4.29 -10.28
C VAL A 478 -14.84 3.04 -10.81
N ARG A 479 -13.71 2.63 -10.22
CA ARG A 479 -12.96 1.44 -10.65
C ARG A 479 -13.72 0.14 -10.37
N GLU A 480 -14.38 0.04 -9.22
CA GLU A 480 -15.16 -1.15 -8.84
C GLU A 480 -16.42 -1.33 -9.71
N ILE A 481 -17.13 -0.24 -10.02
CA ILE A 481 -18.31 -0.27 -10.89
C ILE A 481 -17.92 -0.60 -12.34
N PHE A 482 -16.92 0.09 -12.91
CA PHE A 482 -16.46 -0.23 -14.27
C PHE A 482 -15.84 -1.62 -14.35
N GLY A 483 -15.05 -2.04 -13.36
CA GLY A 483 -14.50 -3.39 -13.31
C GLY A 483 -15.58 -4.48 -13.22
N ALA A 484 -16.68 -4.22 -12.52
CA ALA A 484 -17.84 -5.11 -12.52
C ALA A 484 -18.53 -5.13 -13.90
N LEU A 485 -18.76 -3.98 -14.53
CA LEU A 485 -19.33 -3.89 -15.87
C LEU A 485 -18.49 -4.66 -16.90
N GLU A 486 -17.19 -4.41 -16.95
CA GLU A 486 -16.25 -5.07 -17.86
C GLU A 486 -16.23 -6.60 -17.61
N SER A 487 -16.16 -7.03 -16.35
CA SER A 487 -16.15 -8.46 -16.00
C SER A 487 -17.47 -9.15 -16.33
N LEU A 488 -18.61 -8.47 -16.20
CA LEU A 488 -19.90 -9.06 -16.46
C LEU A 488 -20.24 -9.05 -17.95
N THR A 489 -19.84 -8.03 -18.69
CA THR A 489 -20.25 -7.87 -20.10
C THR A 489 -19.19 -8.35 -21.10
N GLY A 490 -17.91 -8.41 -20.67
CA GLY A 490 -16.78 -8.55 -21.59
C GLY A 490 -16.50 -7.30 -22.42
N GLN A 491 -17.29 -6.23 -22.26
CA GLN A 491 -17.20 -5.00 -23.03
C GLN A 491 -16.26 -3.99 -22.37
N ASN A 492 -15.43 -3.30 -23.16
CA ASN A 492 -14.55 -2.23 -22.67
C ASN A 492 -14.60 -1.03 -23.63
N PHE A 493 -15.03 0.15 -23.14
CA PHE A 493 -15.08 1.39 -23.93
C PHE A 493 -13.92 2.37 -23.64
N GLY A 494 -12.92 1.95 -22.86
CA GLY A 494 -11.77 2.80 -22.52
C GLY A 494 -12.11 3.90 -21.50
N ASP A 495 -13.05 3.67 -20.59
CA ASP A 495 -13.56 4.68 -19.63
C ASP A 495 -12.61 5.01 -18.46
N GLN A 496 -11.38 4.50 -18.52
CA GLN A 496 -10.31 4.70 -17.53
C GLN A 496 -9.97 6.19 -17.33
N GLN A 497 -10.26 7.04 -18.33
CA GLN A 497 -10.12 8.50 -18.22
C GLN A 497 -10.93 9.10 -17.07
N LEU A 498 -12.03 8.47 -16.65
CA LEU A 498 -12.86 8.95 -15.53
C LEU A 498 -12.20 8.71 -14.16
N TYR A 499 -11.21 7.82 -14.05
CA TYR A 499 -10.63 7.39 -12.77
C TYR A 499 -9.90 8.50 -12.00
N HIS A 500 -9.66 9.64 -12.64
CA HIS A 500 -8.97 10.79 -12.07
C HIS A 500 -9.86 12.04 -11.98
N ILE A 501 -11.16 11.92 -12.25
CA ILE A 501 -12.13 13.01 -12.20
C ILE A 501 -12.92 12.92 -10.89
N PHE A 502 -12.93 14.00 -10.11
CA PHE A 502 -13.56 14.06 -8.79
C PHE A 502 -14.30 15.38 -8.58
N LEU A 503 -15.24 15.38 -7.62
CA LEU A 503 -15.81 16.60 -7.07
C LEU A 503 -14.84 17.25 -6.09
N ASN A 504 -14.60 18.54 -6.28
CA ASN A 504 -13.85 19.36 -5.33
C ASN A 504 -14.80 20.35 -4.64
N GLU A 505 -14.54 20.64 -3.37
CA GLU A 505 -15.29 21.66 -2.63
C GLU A 505 -15.20 23.05 -3.28
N TYR A 506 -14.12 23.31 -4.00
CA TYR A 506 -13.84 24.55 -4.71
C TYR A 506 -14.32 24.58 -6.16
N ASP A 507 -14.91 23.50 -6.68
CA ASP A 507 -15.43 23.50 -8.05
C ASP A 507 -16.55 24.53 -8.19
N PHE A 508 -16.51 25.30 -9.27
CA PHE A 508 -17.64 26.13 -9.67
C PHE A 508 -18.87 25.28 -10.01
N PRO A 509 -20.09 25.83 -9.90
CA PRO A 509 -21.30 25.11 -10.30
C PRO A 509 -21.23 24.55 -11.72
N SER A 510 -20.70 25.33 -12.68
CA SER A 510 -20.42 24.90 -14.06
C SER A 510 -19.51 23.67 -14.14
N GLN A 511 -18.41 23.64 -13.38
CA GLN A 511 -17.50 22.48 -13.32
C GLN A 511 -18.18 21.24 -12.71
N LYS A 512 -18.99 21.42 -11.66
CA LYS A 512 -19.75 20.31 -11.07
C LYS A 512 -20.74 19.74 -12.09
N GLN A 513 -21.43 20.60 -12.82
CA GLN A 513 -22.37 20.21 -13.87
C GLN A 513 -21.67 19.51 -15.04
N ALA A 514 -20.54 20.05 -15.51
CA ALA A 514 -19.76 19.43 -16.60
C ALA A 514 -19.29 18.02 -16.23
N LYS A 515 -18.79 17.83 -15.00
CA LYS A 515 -18.41 16.50 -14.49
C LYS A 515 -19.62 15.56 -14.38
N ALA A 516 -20.76 16.04 -13.88
CA ALA A 516 -21.97 15.24 -13.78
C ALA A 516 -22.49 14.83 -15.16
N ALA A 517 -22.49 15.76 -16.12
CA ALA A 517 -22.87 15.51 -17.51
C ALA A 517 -21.95 14.48 -18.17
N LEU A 518 -20.64 14.57 -17.94
CA LEU A 518 -19.67 13.61 -18.43
C LEU A 518 -19.96 12.18 -17.94
N PHE A 519 -20.13 12.00 -16.63
CA PHE A 519 -20.42 10.68 -16.06
C PHE A 519 -21.80 10.16 -16.52
N HIS A 520 -22.78 11.05 -16.67
CA HIS A 520 -24.10 10.69 -17.18
C HIS A 520 -24.06 10.28 -18.66
N GLN A 521 -23.32 10.99 -19.50
CA GLN A 521 -23.11 10.63 -20.90
C GLN A 521 -22.48 9.24 -21.05
N VAL A 522 -21.48 8.92 -20.22
CA VAL A 522 -20.88 7.59 -20.21
C VAL A 522 -21.89 6.54 -19.75
N ALA A 523 -22.68 6.82 -18.72
CA ALA A 523 -23.75 5.93 -18.28
C ALA A 523 -24.81 5.71 -19.36
N ALA A 524 -25.20 6.76 -20.10
CA ALA A 524 -26.16 6.69 -21.19
C ALA A 524 -25.65 5.82 -22.34
N ARG A 525 -24.36 5.95 -22.70
CA ARG A 525 -23.74 5.07 -23.71
C ARG A 525 -23.75 3.61 -23.29
N TRP A 526 -23.44 3.33 -22.02
CA TRP A 526 -23.53 1.97 -21.47
C TRP A 526 -24.98 1.46 -21.47
N ALA A 527 -25.95 2.33 -21.15
CA ALA A 527 -27.36 1.99 -21.15
C ALA A 527 -27.87 1.63 -22.54
N GLU A 528 -27.56 2.44 -23.54
CA GLU A 528 -27.88 2.18 -24.94
C GLU A 528 -27.26 0.85 -25.41
N TRP A 529 -25.99 0.61 -25.06
CA TRP A 529 -25.35 -0.66 -25.40
C TRP A 529 -26.06 -1.85 -24.75
N TRP A 530 -26.39 -1.76 -23.46
CA TRP A 530 -27.09 -2.83 -22.74
C TRP A 530 -28.50 -3.08 -23.27
N GLU A 531 -29.26 -2.03 -23.59
CA GLU A 531 -30.63 -2.20 -24.11
C GLU A 531 -30.64 -2.86 -25.50
N ASN A 532 -29.55 -2.75 -26.25
CA ASN A 532 -29.36 -3.42 -27.53
C ASN A 532 -28.82 -4.86 -27.42
N HIS A 533 -27.95 -5.16 -26.45
CA HIS A 533 -27.21 -6.44 -26.38
C HIS A 533 -27.53 -7.28 -25.13
N GLY A 534 -28.22 -6.74 -24.14
CA GLY A 534 -28.44 -7.38 -22.84
C GLY A 534 -29.22 -8.70 -22.93
N ARG A 535 -30.04 -8.86 -23.97
CA ARG A 535 -30.75 -10.11 -24.30
C ARG A 535 -29.82 -11.26 -24.66
N GLU A 536 -28.57 -10.97 -25.04
CA GLU A 536 -27.55 -11.97 -25.31
C GLU A 536 -26.87 -12.46 -24.01
N LEU A 537 -27.06 -11.73 -22.91
CA LEU A 537 -26.36 -11.94 -21.63
C LEU A 537 -27.27 -12.39 -20.49
N THR A 538 -28.59 -12.18 -20.60
CA THR A 538 -29.59 -12.66 -19.63
C THR A 538 -30.93 -12.90 -20.33
N ASP A 539 -31.68 -13.91 -19.88
CA ASP A 539 -33.02 -14.23 -20.39
C ASP A 539 -34.15 -13.52 -19.60
N ASP A 540 -33.81 -12.83 -18.50
CA ASP A 540 -34.77 -12.18 -17.61
C ASP A 540 -35.21 -10.80 -18.15
N PRO A 541 -36.47 -10.64 -18.62
CA PRO A 541 -36.93 -9.41 -19.24
C PRO A 541 -37.01 -8.22 -18.28
N ALA A 542 -37.06 -8.46 -16.96
CA ALA A 542 -37.10 -7.40 -15.96
C ALA A 542 -35.81 -6.56 -15.96
N PHE A 543 -34.72 -7.08 -16.52
CA PHE A 543 -33.40 -6.45 -16.54
C PHE A 543 -32.98 -5.91 -17.92
N TYR A 544 -33.86 -5.95 -18.93
CA TYR A 544 -33.50 -5.42 -20.26
C TYR A 544 -33.42 -3.90 -20.31
N GLN A 545 -34.22 -3.21 -19.50
CA GLN A 545 -34.25 -1.75 -19.46
C GLN A 545 -33.35 -1.23 -18.34
N VAL A 546 -32.48 -0.27 -18.65
CA VAL A 546 -31.60 0.31 -17.63
C VAL A 546 -32.34 1.32 -16.76
N ASN A 547 -33.32 2.03 -17.32
CA ASN A 547 -34.05 3.09 -16.61
C ASN A 547 -33.09 4.12 -15.98
N LEU A 548 -32.11 4.58 -16.75
CA LEU A 548 -31.13 5.56 -16.28
C LEU A 548 -31.84 6.86 -15.89
N PRO A 549 -31.70 7.34 -14.64
CA PRO A 549 -32.32 8.60 -14.23
C PRO A 549 -31.82 9.79 -15.08
N PRO A 550 -32.67 10.79 -15.37
CA PRO A 550 -32.25 11.96 -16.12
C PRO A 550 -31.24 12.80 -15.32
N LEU A 551 -30.28 13.41 -16.02
CA LEU A 551 -29.38 14.39 -15.42
C LEU A 551 -30.19 15.61 -14.94
N SER A 552 -29.93 16.08 -13.73
CA SER A 552 -30.56 17.30 -13.22
C SER A 552 -30.17 18.53 -14.05
N ALA A 553 -31.16 19.37 -14.37
CA ALA A 553 -30.93 20.62 -15.08
C ALA A 553 -30.16 21.62 -14.20
N PRO A 554 -29.23 22.42 -14.79
CA PRO A 554 -28.55 23.48 -14.06
C PRO A 554 -29.55 24.55 -13.59
N ALA A 555 -29.36 25.07 -12.38
CA ALA A 555 -30.18 26.16 -11.87
C ALA A 555 -29.69 27.51 -12.42
N ALA A 556 -30.60 28.47 -12.63
CA ALA A 556 -30.23 29.81 -13.12
C ALA A 556 -29.23 30.55 -12.21
N THR A 557 -29.18 30.18 -10.93
CA THR A 557 -28.24 30.71 -9.92
C THR A 557 -26.81 30.17 -10.02
N ASP A 558 -26.55 29.24 -10.94
CA ASP A 558 -25.26 28.55 -11.07
C ASP A 558 -24.21 29.35 -11.87
N SER A 559 -24.62 30.47 -12.49
CA SER A 559 -23.71 31.35 -13.22
C SER A 559 -22.90 32.26 -12.28
N ILE A 560 -21.63 32.50 -12.61
CA ILE A 560 -20.74 33.34 -11.82
C ILE A 560 -20.92 34.80 -12.27
N PRO A 561 -21.30 35.74 -11.38
CA PRO A 561 -21.41 37.15 -11.73
C PRO A 561 -20.06 37.73 -12.20
N SER A 562 -20.06 38.65 -13.16
CA SER A 562 -18.83 39.28 -13.66
C SER A 562 -18.09 40.10 -12.57
N SER A 563 -18.84 40.59 -11.59
CA SER A 563 -18.32 41.29 -10.41
C SER A 563 -17.75 40.37 -9.33
N ALA A 564 -17.85 39.04 -9.49
CA ALA A 564 -17.37 38.09 -8.49
C ALA A 564 -15.85 38.19 -8.31
N LEU A 565 -15.41 38.36 -7.07
CA LEU A 565 -13.99 38.42 -6.72
C LEU A 565 -13.37 37.02 -6.70
N LEU A 566 -12.41 36.81 -7.60
CA LEU A 566 -11.70 35.56 -7.80
C LEU A 566 -10.32 35.58 -7.12
N LYS A 567 -9.93 34.43 -6.59
CA LYS A 567 -8.62 34.17 -5.98
C LYS A 567 -8.03 32.88 -6.51
N THR A 568 -6.71 32.82 -6.70
CA THR A 568 -6.01 31.56 -6.97
C THR A 568 -6.01 30.69 -5.71
N LYS A 569 -6.49 29.46 -5.83
CA LYS A 569 -6.48 28.46 -4.74
C LYS A 569 -5.36 27.44 -4.88
N SER A 570 -5.16 26.92 -6.09
CA SER A 570 -4.18 25.89 -6.41
C SER A 570 -3.83 25.97 -7.89
N GLY A 571 -2.66 25.45 -8.27
CA GLY A 571 -2.27 25.33 -9.67
C GLY A 571 -1.77 23.94 -10.03
N THR A 572 -1.83 23.60 -11.31
CA THR A 572 -1.12 22.48 -11.90
C THR A 572 -0.18 23.00 -12.99
N SER A 573 0.95 22.34 -13.18
CA SER A 573 1.93 22.70 -14.21
C SER A 573 2.58 21.44 -14.77
N GLY A 574 3.23 21.55 -15.93
CA GLY A 574 3.94 20.44 -16.56
C GLY A 574 3.06 19.57 -17.46
N TRP A 575 1.84 20.01 -17.81
CA TRP A 575 1.03 19.33 -18.81
C TRP A 575 1.60 19.57 -20.21
N VAL A 576 1.47 18.57 -21.09
CA VAL A 576 1.84 18.66 -22.50
C VAL A 576 0.69 18.11 -23.34
N LEU A 577 0.13 18.92 -24.24
CA LEU A 577 -0.70 18.40 -25.33
C LEU A 577 0.16 18.17 -26.57
N GLN A 578 0.00 17.00 -27.15
CA GLN A 578 0.69 16.55 -28.35
C GLN A 578 -0.10 17.00 -29.58
N SER A 579 0.58 17.09 -30.72
CA SER A 579 -0.05 17.45 -31.98
C SER A 579 -1.06 16.39 -32.41
N ILE A 580 -2.26 16.84 -32.77
CA ILE A 580 -3.28 16.02 -33.43
C ILE A 580 -2.80 15.40 -34.75
N ARG A 581 -1.74 15.95 -35.37
CA ARG A 581 -1.22 15.50 -36.67
C ARG A 581 -0.06 14.53 -36.53
N SER A 582 0.98 14.92 -35.78
CA SER A 582 2.22 14.14 -35.67
C SER A 582 2.24 13.14 -34.51
N ALA A 583 1.31 13.22 -33.56
CA ALA A 583 1.18 12.27 -32.45
C ALA A 583 -0.28 12.07 -32.01
N PRO A 584 -1.19 11.64 -32.91
CA PRO A 584 -2.63 11.55 -32.66
C PRO A 584 -3.02 10.54 -31.56
N GLU A 585 -2.19 9.55 -31.28
CA GLU A 585 -2.34 8.58 -30.18
C GLU A 585 -1.93 9.14 -28.81
N GLY A 586 -1.34 10.34 -28.78
CA GLY A 586 -0.90 11.04 -27.59
C GLY A 586 -2.03 11.70 -26.79
N LEU A 587 -1.69 12.57 -25.83
CA LEU A 587 -2.70 13.44 -25.19
C LEU A 587 -2.95 14.64 -26.09
N VAL A 588 -4.04 14.62 -26.85
CA VAL A 588 -4.37 15.66 -27.85
C VAL A 588 -5.35 16.67 -27.31
N PHE A 589 -6.39 16.22 -26.59
CA PHE A 589 -7.46 17.08 -26.09
C PHE A 589 -7.37 17.29 -24.58
N TYR A 590 -7.85 18.45 -24.12
CA TYR A 590 -8.00 18.75 -22.70
C TYR A 590 -9.30 19.53 -22.42
N ASP A 591 -10.02 19.10 -21.40
CA ASP A 591 -11.22 19.74 -20.86
C ASP A 591 -10.83 20.44 -19.55
N LEU A 592 -10.97 21.76 -19.53
CA LEU A 592 -10.60 22.65 -18.42
C LEU A 592 -11.62 22.59 -17.27
N ASP A 593 -12.83 22.12 -17.53
CA ASP A 593 -13.90 21.97 -16.55
C ASP A 593 -13.74 20.69 -15.72
N THR A 594 -13.49 19.57 -16.40
CA THR A 594 -13.43 18.25 -15.77
C THR A 594 -12.01 17.80 -15.46
N GLY A 595 -11.00 18.31 -16.20
CA GLY A 595 -9.64 17.81 -16.19
C GLY A 595 -9.44 16.55 -17.04
N ARG A 596 -10.44 16.18 -17.87
CA ARG A 596 -10.36 15.05 -18.80
C ARG A 596 -9.37 15.36 -19.92
N ALA A 597 -8.56 14.38 -20.26
CA ALA A 597 -7.65 14.44 -21.41
C ALA A 597 -7.70 13.13 -22.19
N ALA A 598 -7.55 13.22 -23.52
CA ALA A 598 -7.69 12.04 -24.39
C ALA A 598 -6.89 12.16 -25.70
N PRO A 599 -6.61 11.01 -26.35
CA PRO A 599 -6.10 10.97 -27.72
C PRO A 599 -7.18 11.30 -28.76
N LEU A 600 -6.73 11.43 -30.01
CA LEU A 600 -7.62 11.44 -31.16
C LEU A 600 -8.36 10.09 -31.26
N PRO A 601 -9.68 10.05 -31.50
CA PRO A 601 -10.40 8.82 -31.79
C PRO A 601 -9.81 8.03 -32.96
N GLU A 602 -9.79 6.70 -32.85
CA GLU A 602 -9.18 5.79 -33.83
C GLU A 602 -9.65 6.03 -35.26
N ARG A 603 -10.95 6.32 -35.44
CA ARG A 603 -11.56 6.60 -36.76
C ARG A 603 -10.90 7.73 -37.57
N TRP A 604 -10.08 8.57 -36.93
CA TRP A 604 -9.39 9.69 -37.55
C TRP A 604 -7.86 9.59 -37.53
N ARG A 605 -7.25 8.59 -36.87
CA ARG A 605 -5.78 8.52 -36.69
C ARG A 605 -5.00 8.24 -37.99
N GLU A 606 -5.56 7.46 -38.91
CA GLU A 606 -4.85 7.02 -40.12
C GLU A 606 -5.05 7.95 -41.32
N LYS A 607 -5.75 9.07 -41.14
CA LYS A 607 -6.12 9.96 -42.24
C LYS A 607 -5.38 11.28 -42.12
N GLU A 608 -4.88 11.77 -43.25
CA GLU A 608 -4.44 13.16 -43.32
C GLU A 608 -5.60 14.09 -42.93
N ILE A 609 -5.31 15.03 -42.05
CA ILE A 609 -6.30 15.92 -41.45
C ILE A 609 -6.42 17.16 -42.36
N SER A 610 -7.29 17.05 -43.37
CA SER A 610 -7.73 18.19 -44.17
C SER A 610 -8.45 19.23 -43.32
N GLU A 611 -8.62 20.45 -43.82
CA GLU A 611 -9.34 21.52 -43.13
C GLU A 611 -10.79 21.16 -42.76
N ASP A 612 -11.52 20.49 -43.67
CA ASP A 612 -12.89 20.08 -43.38
C ASP A 612 -12.95 19.01 -42.29
N ARG A 613 -11.98 18.08 -42.30
CA ARG A 613 -11.86 17.07 -41.24
C ARG A 613 -11.44 17.69 -39.92
N PHE A 614 -10.57 18.69 -39.96
CA PHE A 614 -10.16 19.42 -38.77
C PHE A 614 -11.37 20.09 -38.10
N LYS A 615 -12.25 20.74 -38.87
CA LYS A 615 -13.52 21.30 -38.36
C LYS A 615 -14.45 20.24 -37.79
N GLU A 616 -14.63 19.12 -38.48
CA GLU A 616 -15.41 17.97 -37.99
C GLU A 616 -14.90 17.49 -36.61
N ILE A 617 -13.58 17.40 -36.46
CA ILE A 617 -12.95 17.00 -35.19
C ILE A 617 -13.17 18.07 -34.11
N GLN A 618 -13.05 19.36 -34.42
CA GLN A 618 -13.31 20.45 -33.48
C GLN A 618 -14.77 20.46 -33.01
N GLU A 619 -15.73 20.28 -33.92
CA GLU A 619 -17.16 20.21 -33.61
C GLU A 619 -17.48 19.02 -32.71
N TRP A 620 -16.92 17.85 -33.03
CA TRP A 620 -17.03 16.68 -32.16
C TRP A 620 -16.41 16.94 -30.79
N ALA A 621 -15.20 17.49 -30.73
CA ALA A 621 -14.49 17.72 -29.48
C ALA A 621 -15.25 18.71 -28.59
N ALA A 622 -15.84 19.76 -29.19
CA ALA A 622 -16.75 20.67 -28.51
C ALA A 622 -17.98 19.94 -27.96
N GLY A 623 -18.62 19.08 -28.75
CA GLY A 623 -19.76 18.25 -28.31
C GLY A 623 -19.39 17.22 -27.24
N GLN A 624 -18.10 16.93 -27.05
CA GLN A 624 -17.57 16.07 -25.99
C GLN A 624 -17.13 16.82 -24.73
N GLY A 625 -17.20 18.15 -24.72
CA GLY A 625 -16.80 18.99 -23.59
C GLY A 625 -15.34 19.44 -23.58
N TYR A 626 -14.54 19.15 -24.61
CA TYR A 626 -13.16 19.61 -24.65
C TYR A 626 -13.06 21.12 -24.93
N ASP A 627 -12.06 21.77 -24.33
CA ASP A 627 -11.80 23.21 -24.42
C ASP A 627 -10.52 23.54 -25.19
N MET A 628 -9.61 22.58 -25.31
CA MET A 628 -8.32 22.78 -25.96
C MET A 628 -7.91 21.55 -26.76
N LEU A 629 -7.17 21.78 -27.84
CA LEU A 629 -6.43 20.75 -28.56
C LEU A 629 -4.96 21.16 -28.80
N GLY A 630 -4.08 20.16 -28.84
CA GLY A 630 -2.72 20.32 -29.34
C GLY A 630 -2.66 20.19 -30.87
N ASP A 631 -1.95 21.12 -31.52
CA ASP A 631 -1.75 21.14 -32.97
C ASP A 631 -0.32 21.61 -33.30
N GLU A 632 -0.03 21.75 -34.58
CA GLU A 632 1.22 22.25 -35.09
C GLU A 632 1.01 23.30 -36.19
N ILE A 633 1.93 24.26 -36.26
CA ILE A 633 2.01 25.28 -37.32
C ILE A 633 3.41 25.29 -37.93
N LYS A 634 3.55 25.93 -39.10
CA LYS A 634 4.85 26.18 -39.71
C LYS A 634 5.42 27.51 -39.23
N GLY A 635 6.63 27.48 -38.68
CA GLY A 635 7.41 28.66 -38.32
C GLY A 635 7.97 29.38 -39.54
N GLU A 636 8.65 30.52 -39.32
CA GLU A 636 9.19 31.38 -40.38
C GLU A 636 10.22 30.67 -41.28
N GLU A 637 10.93 29.67 -40.77
CA GLU A 637 11.92 28.86 -41.50
C GLU A 637 11.35 27.50 -41.96
N GLY A 638 10.02 27.31 -41.87
CA GLY A 638 9.33 26.08 -42.26
C GLY A 638 9.41 24.92 -41.24
N GLN A 639 10.05 25.15 -40.09
CA GLN A 639 10.08 24.21 -38.97
C GLN A 639 8.68 24.02 -38.35
N THR A 640 8.39 22.80 -37.90
CA THR A 640 7.13 22.50 -37.20
C THR A 640 7.20 23.03 -35.77
N GLN A 641 6.23 23.85 -35.38
CA GLN A 641 6.10 24.40 -34.03
C GLN A 641 4.83 23.90 -33.36
N PHE A 642 4.94 23.40 -32.13
CA PHE A 642 3.77 22.92 -31.39
C PHE A 642 3.00 24.06 -30.73
N VAL A 643 1.68 24.06 -30.90
CA VAL A 643 0.76 25.09 -30.40
C VAL A 643 -0.46 24.47 -29.75
N LEU A 644 -1.21 25.29 -29.02
CA LEU A 644 -2.55 24.94 -28.51
C LEU A 644 -3.60 25.77 -29.23
N ARG A 645 -4.77 25.18 -29.46
CA ARG A 645 -5.94 25.88 -30.00
C ARG A 645 -7.12 25.81 -29.06
N PRO A 646 -7.91 26.90 -28.94
CA PRO A 646 -9.14 26.90 -28.16
C PRO A 646 -10.26 26.13 -28.87
N ILE A 647 -11.18 25.54 -28.10
CA ILE A 647 -12.41 24.92 -28.58
C ILE A 647 -13.58 25.57 -27.82
N GLY A 648 -14.16 26.62 -28.39
CA GLY A 648 -15.25 27.37 -27.73
C GLY A 648 -14.81 28.16 -26.49
N LEU A 649 -13.50 28.30 -26.26
CA LEU A 649 -12.91 29.03 -25.14
C LEU A 649 -12.84 30.53 -25.44
N ARG A 650 -13.33 31.36 -24.53
CA ARG A 650 -13.08 32.82 -24.58
C ARG A 650 -11.83 33.13 -23.79
N THR A 651 -10.86 33.81 -24.39
CA THR A 651 -9.58 34.09 -23.75
C THR A 651 -9.15 35.55 -23.86
N TRP A 652 -8.45 36.04 -22.85
CA TRP A 652 -7.84 37.36 -22.79
C TRP A 652 -6.37 37.20 -22.43
N GLU A 653 -5.48 37.66 -23.31
CA GLU A 653 -4.04 37.71 -23.07
C GLU A 653 -3.76 38.76 -22.00
N LEU A 654 -3.25 38.32 -20.85
CA LEU A 654 -2.90 39.18 -19.74
C LEU A 654 -1.46 39.73 -19.90
N PRO A 655 -1.14 40.88 -19.27
CA PRO A 655 0.21 41.44 -19.29
C PRO A 655 1.27 40.44 -18.80
N LYS A 656 2.51 40.54 -19.31
CA LYS A 656 3.63 39.65 -18.92
C LYS A 656 3.88 39.62 -17.41
N SER A 657 3.53 40.68 -16.67
CA SER A 657 3.60 40.73 -15.20
C SER A 657 2.71 39.70 -14.51
N ARG A 658 1.65 39.21 -15.16
CA ARG A 658 0.74 38.16 -14.67
C ARG A 658 1.29 36.74 -14.87
N TRP A 659 2.50 36.58 -15.43
CA TRP A 659 3.11 35.27 -15.60
C TRP A 659 3.30 34.57 -14.26
N LYS A 660 2.56 33.47 -14.05
CA LYS A 660 2.54 32.67 -12.81
C LYS A 660 2.19 33.44 -11.53
N GLU A 661 1.63 34.64 -11.67
CA GLU A 661 1.15 35.40 -10.52
C GLU A 661 -0.13 34.75 -9.96
N SER A 662 -0.24 34.70 -8.63
CA SER A 662 -1.46 34.26 -7.95
C SER A 662 -2.42 35.43 -7.78
N LEU A 663 -3.68 35.25 -8.19
CA LEU A 663 -4.74 36.23 -7.97
C LEU A 663 -5.14 36.26 -6.50
N SER A 664 -5.34 37.45 -5.93
CA SER A 664 -5.72 37.65 -4.54
C SER A 664 -7.23 37.89 -4.37
N GLN A 665 -7.77 38.90 -5.04
CA GLN A 665 -9.21 39.22 -5.19
C GLN A 665 -9.43 40.12 -6.40
N THR A 666 -9.53 39.52 -7.59
CA THR A 666 -9.73 40.26 -8.86
C THR A 666 -11.04 39.82 -9.49
N SER A 667 -11.87 40.77 -9.96
CA SER A 667 -13.13 40.44 -10.64
C SER A 667 -12.91 39.96 -12.06
N ILE A 668 -13.91 39.28 -12.64
CA ILE A 668 -13.90 38.90 -14.06
C ILE A 668 -13.82 40.18 -14.91
N ASP A 669 -14.60 41.20 -14.59
CA ASP A 669 -14.57 42.49 -15.32
C ASP A 669 -13.18 43.13 -15.32
N ALA A 670 -12.46 43.08 -14.18
CA ALA A 670 -11.12 43.63 -14.08
C ALA A 670 -10.10 42.84 -14.92
N LEU A 671 -10.19 41.50 -14.93
CA LEU A 671 -9.32 40.66 -15.75
C LEU A 671 -9.59 40.85 -17.26
N GLN A 672 -10.85 41.03 -17.64
CA GLN A 672 -11.23 41.31 -19.03
C GLN A 672 -10.80 42.71 -19.49
N ALA A 673 -10.83 43.70 -18.58
CA ALA A 673 -10.38 45.06 -18.87
C ALA A 673 -8.85 45.17 -18.93
N GLU A 674 -8.14 44.40 -18.11
CA GLU A 674 -6.67 44.35 -18.10
C GLU A 674 -6.10 43.57 -19.32
N GLY A 675 -6.79 42.51 -19.75
CA GLY A 675 -6.34 41.64 -20.82
C GLY A 675 -6.83 42.05 -22.22
N ARG A 676 -6.06 41.70 -23.25
CA ARG A 676 -6.48 41.84 -24.65
C ARG A 676 -7.26 40.61 -25.07
N ALA A 677 -8.52 40.77 -25.48
CA ALA A 677 -9.34 39.67 -25.99
C ALA A 677 -8.66 38.98 -27.18
N ASN A 678 -8.44 37.67 -27.08
CA ASN A 678 -7.89 36.86 -28.15
C ASN A 678 -9.02 36.42 -29.09
N LYS A 679 -8.93 36.86 -30.34
CA LYS A 679 -9.91 36.54 -31.40
C LYS A 679 -9.37 35.52 -32.40
N GLN A 680 -8.20 34.95 -32.13
CA GLN A 680 -7.48 34.03 -33.01
C GLN A 680 -7.73 32.58 -32.57
N ASP A 681 -7.53 31.64 -33.50
CA ASP A 681 -7.65 30.21 -33.24
C ASP A 681 -6.35 29.60 -32.66
N LEU A 682 -5.55 30.40 -31.94
CA LEU A 682 -4.30 29.96 -31.32
C LEU A 682 -4.18 30.54 -29.91
N LEU A 683 -3.66 29.73 -28.98
CA LEU A 683 -3.31 30.14 -27.62
C LEU A 683 -1.80 30.42 -27.54
N VAL A 684 -1.38 31.49 -28.20
CA VAL A 684 0.00 31.99 -28.24
C VAL A 684 0.02 33.50 -27.97
N SER A 685 1.17 34.07 -27.62
CA SER A 685 1.28 35.54 -27.56
C SER A 685 1.19 36.12 -28.97
N PHE A 686 0.59 37.30 -29.11
CA PHE A 686 0.55 38.04 -30.38
C PHE A 686 1.22 39.40 -30.23
N ASP A 687 1.91 39.83 -31.28
CA ASP A 687 2.41 41.20 -31.36
C ASP A 687 1.25 42.21 -31.24
N PRO A 688 1.35 43.25 -30.39
CA PRO A 688 0.30 44.25 -30.23
C PRO A 688 0.07 45.14 -31.46
N GLU A 689 1.08 45.35 -32.30
CA GLU A 689 1.03 46.23 -33.47
C GLU A 689 0.73 45.44 -34.74
N THR A 690 1.43 44.32 -34.95
CA THR A 690 1.33 43.55 -36.20
C THR A 690 0.31 42.40 -36.13
N ASN A 691 -0.14 42.03 -34.92
CA ASN A 691 -0.99 40.86 -34.68
C ASN A 691 -0.39 39.54 -35.20
N GLN A 692 0.94 39.49 -35.38
CA GLN A 692 1.68 38.29 -35.74
C GLN A 692 1.82 37.36 -34.52
N ALA A 693 1.63 36.06 -34.73
CA ALA A 693 1.76 35.04 -33.70
C ALA A 693 3.22 34.89 -33.25
N ARG A 694 3.45 34.80 -31.94
CA ARG A 694 4.76 34.57 -31.30
C ARG A 694 4.70 33.26 -30.51
N PRO A 695 4.74 32.10 -31.20
CA PRO A 695 4.60 30.79 -30.56
C PRO A 695 5.80 30.44 -29.66
N LEU A 696 6.92 31.15 -29.70
CA LEU A 696 8.04 30.89 -28.79
C LEU A 696 7.96 31.69 -27.48
N ASP A 697 7.07 32.68 -27.40
CA ASP A 697 6.85 33.45 -26.17
C ASP A 697 5.94 32.68 -25.20
N THR A 698 6.22 32.82 -23.91
CA THR A 698 5.30 32.40 -22.84
C THR A 698 4.15 33.40 -22.69
N VAL A 699 2.95 32.92 -22.42
CA VAL A 699 1.76 33.78 -22.31
C VAL A 699 0.81 33.31 -21.21
N THR A 700 0.21 34.27 -20.48
CA THR A 700 -0.87 34.03 -19.53
C THR A 700 -2.20 34.43 -20.16
N PHE A 701 -3.16 33.52 -20.16
CA PHE A 701 -4.54 33.79 -20.51
C PHE A 701 -5.45 33.76 -19.29
N PHE A 702 -6.29 34.77 -19.14
CA PHE A 702 -7.57 34.60 -18.47
C PHE A 702 -8.53 33.93 -19.44
N TYR A 703 -9.20 32.87 -19.02
CA TYR A 703 -10.15 32.14 -19.85
C TYR A 703 -11.51 32.02 -19.20
N ILE A 704 -12.55 31.89 -20.02
CA ILE A 704 -13.88 31.44 -19.63
C ILE A 704 -14.29 30.32 -20.59
N THR A 705 -14.57 29.12 -20.06
CA THR A 705 -15.06 27.97 -20.86
C THR A 705 -16.44 28.23 -21.44
N ARG A 706 -16.89 27.37 -22.37
CA ARG A 706 -18.23 27.45 -22.95
C ARG A 706 -19.32 27.32 -21.88
N GLU A 707 -19.02 26.54 -20.84
CA GLU A 707 -19.84 26.26 -19.67
C GLU A 707 -19.80 27.41 -18.64
N GLY A 708 -18.96 28.43 -18.88
CA GLY A 708 -18.89 29.64 -18.07
C GLY A 708 -17.85 29.59 -16.94
N THR A 709 -16.94 28.62 -16.95
CA THR A 709 -15.93 28.48 -15.89
C THR A 709 -14.75 29.41 -16.11
N PRO A 710 -14.46 30.33 -15.19
CA PRO A 710 -13.28 31.19 -15.26
C PRO A 710 -12.03 30.46 -14.76
N GLY A 711 -10.89 30.73 -15.39
CA GLY A 711 -9.60 30.24 -14.92
C GLY A 711 -8.42 31.01 -15.49
N ILE A 712 -7.22 30.63 -15.05
CA ILE A 712 -5.96 31.15 -15.59
C ILE A 712 -5.20 30.01 -16.25
N LEU A 713 -4.80 30.22 -17.50
CA LEU A 713 -4.01 29.30 -18.30
C LEU A 713 -2.63 29.92 -18.56
N TYR A 714 -1.58 29.16 -18.27
CA TYR A 714 -0.20 29.48 -18.62
C TYR A 714 0.19 28.62 -19.81
N VAL A 715 0.52 29.23 -20.94
CA VAL A 715 1.09 28.51 -22.09
C VAL A 715 2.59 28.74 -22.09
N GLY A 716 3.33 27.64 -21.95
CA GLY A 716 4.79 27.61 -21.95
C GLY A 716 5.37 27.54 -23.35
N ILE A 717 6.65 27.17 -23.43
CA ILE A 717 7.35 26.89 -24.68
C ILE A 717 7.03 25.48 -25.20
N GLU A 718 7.32 25.25 -26.47
CA GLU A 718 7.20 23.92 -27.07
C GLU A 718 8.25 22.95 -26.52
N VAL A 719 7.93 21.65 -26.59
CA VAL A 719 8.82 20.55 -26.22
C VAL A 719 9.14 19.79 -27.49
N GLN A 720 10.41 19.85 -27.89
CA GLN A 720 10.96 19.10 -29.02
C GLN A 720 11.83 17.92 -28.53
N ASP A 721 12.31 17.99 -27.29
CA ASP A 721 13.12 16.96 -26.63
C ASP A 721 12.28 16.15 -25.63
N ASP A 722 12.09 14.87 -25.92
CA ASP A 722 11.33 13.90 -25.10
C ASP A 722 12.22 12.92 -24.32
N SER A 723 13.49 13.27 -24.08
CA SER A 723 14.51 12.38 -23.47
C SER A 723 14.30 12.03 -21.99
N LEU A 724 13.34 12.64 -21.28
CA LEU A 724 13.07 12.29 -19.89
C LEU A 724 12.41 10.89 -19.79
N LYS A 725 12.78 10.08 -18.79
CA LYS A 725 12.25 8.72 -18.56
C LYS A 725 11.06 8.71 -17.58
N SER A 726 9.98 8.02 -17.94
CA SER A 726 8.79 7.86 -17.09
C SER A 726 9.14 7.35 -15.68
N GLY A 727 8.79 8.12 -14.64
CA GLY A 727 9.03 7.79 -13.23
C GLY A 727 9.88 8.80 -12.44
N GLY A 728 10.49 9.79 -13.11
CA GLY A 728 11.12 10.93 -12.44
C GLY A 728 10.06 11.98 -12.07
N VAL A 729 9.74 12.13 -10.78
CA VAL A 729 8.91 13.23 -10.29
C VAL A 729 9.65 14.53 -10.56
N SER A 730 9.19 15.34 -11.52
CA SER A 730 9.52 16.75 -11.54
C SER A 730 8.65 17.43 -10.49
N THR A 731 9.17 17.59 -9.28
CA THR A 731 8.67 18.60 -8.36
C THR A 731 8.82 19.94 -9.06
N GLY A 732 7.70 20.51 -9.55
CA GLY A 732 7.59 21.87 -10.06
C GLY A 732 8.66 22.25 -11.07
N ASP A 733 8.49 21.88 -12.34
CA ASP A 733 9.24 22.56 -13.40
C ASP A 733 8.68 23.98 -13.57
N ASN A 734 9.10 24.86 -12.67
CA ASN A 734 8.65 26.24 -12.56
C ASN A 734 9.14 27.12 -13.72
N GLU A 735 9.91 26.59 -14.65
CA GLU A 735 10.43 27.31 -15.84
C GLU A 735 9.71 26.89 -17.13
N LEU A 736 8.95 25.78 -17.13
CA LEU A 736 8.41 25.15 -18.35
C LEU A 736 9.52 24.86 -19.39
N ASN A 737 10.67 24.32 -18.94
CA ASN A 737 11.81 23.96 -19.79
C ASN A 737 11.40 23.16 -21.05
N PRO A 738 12.15 23.24 -22.18
CA PRO A 738 11.76 22.65 -23.47
C PRO A 738 11.98 21.12 -23.55
N VAL A 739 12.06 20.45 -22.40
CA VAL A 739 12.31 19.00 -22.28
C VAL A 739 11.16 18.37 -21.48
N ALA A 740 10.54 17.29 -21.99
CA ALA A 740 9.51 16.56 -21.27
C ALA A 740 9.58 15.04 -21.56
N PHE A 741 8.57 14.28 -21.12
CA PHE A 741 8.42 12.86 -21.50
C PHE A 741 7.80 12.68 -22.89
N ARG A 742 7.30 13.78 -23.49
CA ARG A 742 6.50 13.81 -24.72
C ARG A 742 6.73 15.13 -25.44
N LYS A 743 6.81 15.08 -26.77
CA LYS A 743 6.83 16.29 -27.62
C LYS A 743 5.44 16.93 -27.67
N GLY A 744 5.39 18.25 -27.79
CA GLY A 744 4.12 18.97 -27.82
C GLY A 744 4.21 20.35 -27.20
N ARG A 745 3.07 20.90 -26.78
CA ARG A 745 3.00 22.23 -26.18
C ARG A 745 2.73 22.16 -24.68
N ARG A 746 3.61 22.79 -23.89
CA ARG A 746 3.48 22.84 -22.43
C ARG A 746 2.44 23.85 -21.97
N PHE A 747 1.70 23.49 -20.93
CA PHE A 747 0.81 24.41 -20.24
C PHE A 747 0.67 24.12 -18.74
N GLY A 748 0.11 25.08 -18.02
CA GLY A 748 -0.27 24.98 -16.63
C GLY A 748 -1.57 25.74 -16.38
N LEU A 749 -2.23 25.44 -15.27
CA LEU A 749 -3.54 25.98 -14.92
C LEU A 749 -3.52 26.49 -13.49
N ASN A 750 -4.12 27.66 -13.26
CA ASN A 750 -4.44 28.13 -11.93
C ASN A 750 -5.95 28.07 -11.73
N ARG A 751 -6.36 27.25 -10.74
CA ARG A 751 -7.75 27.10 -10.35
C ARG A 751 -8.16 28.30 -9.49
N LEU A 752 -9.24 28.94 -9.91
CA LEU A 752 -9.82 30.09 -9.24
C LEU A 752 -10.98 29.67 -8.32
N VAL A 753 -11.23 30.48 -7.30
CA VAL A 753 -12.37 30.34 -6.38
C VAL A 753 -12.95 31.71 -6.05
N THR A 754 -14.23 31.78 -5.67
CA THR A 754 -14.84 33.01 -5.16
C THR A 754 -14.47 33.25 -3.68
N GLY A 755 -14.33 34.52 -3.30
CA GLY A 755 -13.96 34.92 -1.92
C GLY A 755 -14.91 34.44 -0.82
N ALA A 756 -16.18 34.16 -1.13
CA ALA A 756 -17.18 33.69 -0.15
C ALA A 756 -16.97 32.23 0.31
N ASN A 757 -16.27 31.41 -0.48
CA ASN A 757 -16.08 29.98 -0.22
C ASN A 757 -15.01 29.63 0.82
N LEU A 758 -14.40 30.63 1.49
CA LEU A 758 -13.37 30.43 2.52
C LEU A 758 -13.91 30.42 3.96
N PHE A 759 -15.16 30.82 4.20
CA PHE A 759 -15.71 30.97 5.56
C PHE A 759 -16.50 29.76 6.10
N ARG A 760 -16.60 28.67 5.33
CA ARG A 760 -17.24 27.41 5.77
C ARG A 760 -16.19 26.32 5.98
N GLY A 761 -15.36 26.47 7.01
CA GLY A 761 -14.30 25.51 7.33
C GLY A 761 -13.58 25.86 8.63
N ARG A 762 -14.30 25.77 9.75
CA ARG A 762 -13.73 25.56 11.09
C ARG A 762 -14.37 24.34 11.70
#